data_AF-A0A2H5EWQ5-F1
#
_entry.id   AF-A0A2H5EWQ5-F1
#
_cell.length_a   1.000
_cell.length_b   1.000
_cell.length_c   1.000
_cell.angle_alpha   90.00
_cell.angle_beta   90.00
_cell.angle_gamma   90.00
#
_symmetry.space_group_name_H-M   'P 1'
#
loop_
_entity.id
_entity.type
_entity.pdbx_description
1 polymer ?
#
loop_
_entity_poly.entity_id
_entity_poly.type
_entity_poly.pdbx_seq_one_letter_code
_entity_poly.pdbx_strand_id
1 'polypeptide(L)'
;MMQSVAWGKLDGTGGRHTLTAHSADVAMVFEALVALPEFRRALAAAAGGAVSDAAVRRLVALTFIHDIGKLHPAFQSKARGGSERISHSSAGCGLLGLAAREAAHPLKLLAARLFQRDARMMPYLAAVFAHHGKPVEPSHRAPGQWPGQAWMADAADYQAFFDAAFPDLEPAPLPEAAAFQHLYAGLLALADWIGSDRDFFPFEAEPDADYLVTSRARAEHALRQIGLDRQVAGLPDADFGRMTGFSPSAAQAAIAEISPDARLAILEAETGSGKTEAALWHFARLSAAGKVSGLYFAVPTRAAARQLHRRVCLAVRNLFGDAAPEPVLAIPGQRVAGEATGRALPDFVTVWDDAEEPVKSRWAAEHATRFLAASVAVGTVDQAMLAALQVKHAHLRGAALSRSLLVIDEVHASDSYMTVINQALLRAHLGAGGHAFLMSATLGAVARSAYLGQPCPSADEGRAAPFPALWVPGAPVIRIAPGQDKQIGLTAVDSMAADEMAGRAIAAAGQGARVLVIRNTVGAAAECWRAVQEAGRADLLLQVAGAPALHHARFAAEDRALLDRAVEAALAPDLAAGSGCIVIGTQTLEQSLDIDADVLLTDLCPMDVLLQRLGRLHRHARPRPQGFAAARALVFCPEGGLDRLAGRNYENGLGSAPTCPPSARLGHLV
;
A
#
# COMPACT_ATOMS: atom_id res chain seq x y z
N MET A 1 -16.29 38.97 31.98
CA MET A 1 -16.84 37.71 31.45
C MET A 1 -15.95 37.33 30.28
N MET A 2 -15.18 36.23 30.37
CA MET A 2 -14.36 35.77 29.24
C MET A 2 -15.26 35.59 28.02
N GLN A 3 -14.92 36.22 26.90
CA GLN A 3 -15.50 35.88 25.60
C GLN A 3 -15.27 34.37 25.40
N SER A 4 -16.35 33.62 25.37
CA SER A 4 -16.29 32.19 25.10
C SER A 4 -15.92 32.06 23.62
N VAL A 5 -14.68 31.72 23.32
CA VAL A 5 -14.24 31.37 21.97
C VAL A 5 -14.43 29.87 21.78
N ALA A 6 -15.15 29.47 20.73
CA ALA A 6 -15.38 28.07 20.38
C ALA A 6 -14.07 27.29 20.26
N TRP A 7 -13.99 26.14 20.94
CA TRP A 7 -12.82 25.28 20.88
C TRP A 7 -12.90 24.29 19.70
N GLY A 8 -11.76 24.04 19.05
CA GLY A 8 -11.57 23.04 18.00
C GLY A 8 -10.94 21.75 18.53
N LYS A 9 -10.01 21.87 19.48
CA LYS A 9 -9.41 20.75 20.23
C LYS A 9 -9.39 21.07 21.74
N LEU A 10 -9.56 20.04 22.55
CA LEU A 10 -9.55 20.09 24.01
C LEU A 10 -8.86 18.82 24.52
N ASP A 11 -7.91 18.94 25.44
CA ASP A 11 -7.32 17.80 26.13
C ASP A 11 -7.86 17.60 27.55
N GLY A 12 -7.54 16.44 28.15
CA GLY A 12 -7.99 16.08 29.49
C GLY A 12 -7.40 16.94 30.61
N THR A 13 -6.37 17.75 30.33
CA THR A 13 -5.72 18.67 31.28
C THR A 13 -6.29 20.09 31.22
N GLY A 14 -7.25 20.34 30.31
CA GLY A 14 -7.88 21.65 30.12
C GLY A 14 -7.19 22.54 29.08
N GLY A 15 -6.15 22.04 28.40
CA GLY A 15 -5.52 22.70 27.25
C GLY A 15 -6.51 22.83 26.10
N ARG A 16 -6.54 23.99 25.46
CA ARG A 16 -7.50 24.33 24.41
C ARG A 16 -6.83 24.94 23.20
N HIS A 17 -7.33 24.55 22.04
CA HIS A 17 -6.98 25.18 20.78
C HIS A 17 -8.27 25.63 20.11
N THR A 18 -8.33 26.91 19.72
CA THR A 18 -9.55 27.51 19.16
C THR A 18 -9.95 26.85 17.85
N LEU A 19 -11.24 26.91 17.51
CA LEU A 19 -11.75 26.33 16.28
C LEU A 19 -11.21 27.04 15.04
N THR A 20 -11.07 28.37 15.10
CA THR A 20 -10.50 29.19 14.04
C THR A 20 -9.02 28.88 13.81
N ALA A 21 -8.23 28.72 14.88
CA ALA A 21 -6.83 28.32 14.78
C ALA A 21 -6.68 26.93 14.14
N HIS A 22 -7.47 25.94 14.58
CA HIS A 22 -7.43 24.60 13.96
C HIS A 22 -7.85 24.64 12.49
N SER A 23 -8.89 25.39 12.18
CA SER A 23 -9.36 25.58 10.79
C SER A 23 -8.27 26.21 9.92
N ALA A 24 -7.53 27.19 10.46
CA ALA A 24 -6.38 27.81 9.80
C ALA A 24 -5.25 26.79 9.58
N ASP A 25 -4.90 26.02 10.60
CA ASP A 25 -3.84 25.00 10.53
C ASP A 25 -4.11 23.97 9.42
N VAL A 26 -5.31 23.42 9.37
CA VAL A 26 -5.68 22.46 8.32
C VAL A 26 -5.71 23.11 6.94
N ALA A 27 -6.18 24.35 6.82
CA ALA A 27 -6.18 25.09 5.55
C ALA A 27 -4.76 25.40 5.06
N MET A 28 -3.86 25.82 5.95
CA MET A 28 -2.47 26.13 5.61
C MET A 28 -1.67 24.88 5.29
N VAL A 29 -1.93 23.75 5.98
CA VAL A 29 -1.35 22.45 5.59
C VAL A 29 -1.84 22.03 4.21
N PHE A 30 -3.14 22.15 3.92
CA PHE A 30 -3.66 21.85 2.59
C PHE A 30 -3.04 22.74 1.52
N GLU A 31 -2.91 24.05 1.78
CA GLU A 31 -2.27 25.00 0.86
C GLU A 31 -0.80 24.63 0.59
N ALA A 32 -0.06 24.29 1.65
CA ALA A 32 1.33 23.84 1.52
C ALA A 32 1.43 22.52 0.74
N LEU A 33 0.52 21.56 0.96
CA LEU A 33 0.46 20.30 0.20
C LEU A 33 0.25 20.55 -1.28
N VAL A 34 -0.75 21.35 -1.66
CA VAL A 34 -1.07 21.59 -3.09
C VAL A 34 -0.11 22.55 -3.79
N ALA A 35 0.78 23.21 -3.03
CA ALA A 35 1.93 23.94 -3.55
C ALA A 35 3.07 22.99 -3.97
N LEU A 36 3.14 21.77 -3.42
CA LEU A 36 4.14 20.80 -3.84
C LEU A 36 3.89 20.35 -5.30
N PRO A 37 4.95 20.30 -6.14
CA PRO A 37 4.80 20.01 -7.58
C PRO A 37 4.04 18.72 -7.88
N GLU A 38 4.23 17.67 -7.10
CA GLU A 38 3.62 16.35 -7.29
C GLU A 38 2.09 16.42 -7.07
N PHE A 39 1.65 17.03 -5.98
CA PHE A 39 0.23 17.18 -5.69
C PHE A 39 -0.44 18.19 -6.63
N ARG A 40 0.28 19.25 -7.05
CA ARG A 40 -0.22 20.17 -8.08
C ARG A 40 -0.41 19.46 -9.43
N ARG A 41 0.53 18.59 -9.83
CA ARG A 41 0.38 17.73 -11.01
C ARG A 41 -0.78 16.75 -10.86
N ALA A 42 -0.95 16.17 -9.68
CA ALA A 42 -2.04 15.23 -9.42
C ALA A 42 -3.42 15.90 -9.53
N LEU A 43 -3.55 17.11 -8.98
CA LEU A 43 -4.75 17.94 -9.14
C LEU A 43 -5.02 18.27 -10.61
N ALA A 44 -3.98 18.65 -11.36
CA ALA A 44 -4.13 18.95 -12.79
C ALA A 44 -4.54 17.71 -13.61
N ALA A 45 -3.93 16.55 -13.35
CA ALA A 45 -4.28 15.30 -14.00
C ALA A 45 -5.73 14.89 -13.69
N ALA A 46 -6.12 14.94 -12.41
CA ALA A 46 -7.48 14.59 -11.98
C ALA A 46 -8.55 15.57 -12.49
N ALA A 47 -8.18 16.83 -12.74
CA ALA A 47 -9.05 17.85 -13.35
C ALA A 47 -9.14 17.72 -14.88
N GLY A 48 -8.22 17.00 -15.53
CA GLY A 48 -8.09 16.97 -16.99
C GLY A 48 -7.43 18.22 -17.58
N GLY A 49 -6.72 19.02 -16.77
CA GLY A 49 -6.10 20.27 -17.19
C GLY A 49 -5.55 21.09 -16.02
N ALA A 50 -4.93 22.24 -16.32
CA ALA A 50 -4.39 23.12 -15.28
C ALA A 50 -5.49 23.63 -14.34
N VAL A 51 -5.23 23.59 -13.04
CA VAL A 51 -6.08 24.20 -12.00
C VAL A 51 -5.56 25.61 -11.74
N SER A 52 -6.43 26.62 -11.78
CA SER A 52 -6.05 28.01 -11.53
C SER A 52 -5.74 28.26 -10.06
N ASP A 53 -4.91 29.27 -9.77
CA ASP A 53 -4.60 29.63 -8.38
C ASP A 53 -5.84 30.13 -7.63
N ALA A 54 -6.78 30.78 -8.31
CA ALA A 54 -8.07 31.15 -7.75
C ALA A 54 -8.91 29.91 -7.36
N ALA A 55 -8.91 28.86 -8.18
CA ALA A 55 -9.56 27.60 -7.83
C ALA A 55 -8.87 26.92 -6.64
N VAL A 56 -7.55 26.92 -6.58
CA VAL A 56 -6.79 26.41 -5.42
C VAL A 56 -7.13 27.20 -4.16
N ARG A 57 -7.17 28.53 -4.23
CA ARG A 57 -7.56 29.38 -3.09
C ARG A 57 -8.98 29.09 -2.62
N ARG A 58 -9.92 28.82 -3.53
CA ARG A 58 -11.27 28.33 -3.17
C ARG A 58 -11.23 26.98 -2.44
N LEU A 59 -10.38 26.04 -2.87
CA LEU A 59 -10.22 24.75 -2.16
C LEU A 59 -9.62 24.94 -0.76
N VAL A 60 -8.67 25.84 -0.58
CA VAL A 60 -8.11 26.20 0.74
C VAL A 60 -9.21 26.76 1.65
N ALA A 61 -10.04 27.68 1.13
CA ALA A 61 -11.18 28.23 1.86
C ALA A 61 -12.26 27.17 2.19
N LEU A 62 -12.49 26.20 1.31
CA LEU A 62 -13.36 25.05 1.59
C LEU A 62 -12.76 24.11 2.64
N THR A 63 -11.44 23.94 2.65
CA THR A 63 -10.75 23.15 3.67
C THR A 63 -10.87 23.79 5.06
N PHE A 64 -10.80 25.12 5.15
CA PHE A 64 -10.96 25.85 6.40
C PHE A 64 -12.26 25.46 7.14
N ILE A 65 -13.35 25.24 6.42
CA ILE A 65 -14.66 24.95 7.02
C ILE A 65 -14.89 23.47 7.36
N HIS A 66 -13.90 22.58 7.22
CA HIS A 66 -14.07 21.13 7.43
C HIS A 66 -14.69 20.77 8.78
N ASP A 67 -14.31 21.52 9.82
CA ASP A 67 -14.74 21.33 11.21
C ASP A 67 -15.77 22.37 11.67
N ILE A 68 -16.35 23.17 10.76
CA ILE A 68 -17.27 24.27 11.12
C ILE A 68 -18.46 23.82 11.97
N GLY A 69 -18.88 22.56 11.84
CA GLY A 69 -19.95 22.00 12.67
C GLY A 69 -19.60 21.82 14.15
N LYS A 70 -18.34 22.02 14.55
CA LYS A 70 -17.95 22.13 15.96
C LYS A 70 -18.50 23.39 16.62
N LEU A 71 -18.96 24.39 15.86
CA LEU A 71 -19.73 25.54 16.40
C LEU A 71 -21.06 25.12 17.04
N HIS A 72 -21.54 23.90 16.76
CA HIS A 72 -22.80 23.42 17.32
C HIS A 72 -22.75 23.37 18.86
N PRO A 73 -23.75 23.92 19.59
CA PRO A 73 -23.76 23.96 21.05
C PRO A 73 -23.58 22.59 21.72
N ALA A 74 -24.21 21.54 21.18
CA ALA A 74 -24.03 20.16 21.65
C ALA A 74 -22.59 19.63 21.49
N PHE A 75 -21.82 20.13 20.52
CA PHE A 75 -20.40 19.79 20.42
C PHE A 75 -19.60 20.57 21.49
N GLN A 76 -19.82 21.88 21.59
CA GLN A 76 -19.13 22.74 22.56
C GLN A 76 -19.41 22.33 24.02
N SER A 77 -20.61 21.81 24.33
CA SER A 77 -21.01 21.37 25.68
C SER A 77 -20.21 20.18 26.20
N LYS A 78 -19.51 19.43 25.34
CA LYS A 78 -18.62 18.32 25.76
C LYS A 78 -17.52 18.79 26.70
N ALA A 79 -17.06 20.04 26.57
CA ALA A 79 -16.10 20.63 27.50
C ALA A 79 -16.62 20.75 28.95
N ARG A 80 -17.93 20.64 29.15
CA ARG A 80 -18.62 20.73 30.45
C ARG A 80 -19.30 19.42 30.85
N GLY A 81 -18.95 18.30 30.21
CA GLY A 81 -19.55 16.99 30.48
C GLY A 81 -20.94 16.77 29.84
N GLY A 82 -21.28 17.53 28.80
CA GLY A 82 -22.52 17.33 28.04
C GLY A 82 -22.62 15.93 27.43
N SER A 83 -23.79 15.31 27.51
CA SER A 83 -24.04 13.92 27.07
C SER A 83 -24.53 13.80 25.63
N GLU A 84 -24.91 14.91 24.99
CA GLU A 84 -25.48 14.91 23.64
C GLU A 84 -24.41 14.58 22.59
N ARG A 85 -24.67 13.54 21.79
CA ARG A 85 -23.77 13.08 20.73
C ARG A 85 -24.25 13.60 19.39
N ILE A 86 -23.57 14.63 18.87
CA ILE A 86 -23.76 15.10 17.50
C ILE A 86 -22.51 14.82 16.64
N SER A 87 -22.74 14.42 15.39
CA SER A 87 -21.72 14.40 14.34
C SER A 87 -21.45 15.84 13.90
N HIS A 88 -20.24 16.34 14.15
CA HIS A 88 -19.87 17.70 13.73
C HIS A 88 -19.92 17.83 12.20
N SER A 89 -19.59 16.79 11.44
CA SER A 89 -19.68 16.83 9.97
C SER A 89 -21.13 17.02 9.48
N SER A 90 -22.09 16.31 10.08
CA SER A 90 -23.52 16.48 9.77
C SER A 90 -24.06 17.84 10.25
N ALA A 91 -23.59 18.31 11.41
CA ALA A 91 -23.94 19.62 11.94
C ALA A 91 -23.42 20.76 11.05
N GLY A 92 -22.20 20.65 10.51
CA GLY A 92 -21.61 21.62 9.61
C GLY A 92 -22.41 21.76 8.30
N CYS A 93 -22.82 20.64 7.71
CA CYS A 93 -23.69 20.63 6.53
C CYS A 93 -25.02 21.36 6.81
N GLY A 94 -25.66 21.06 7.95
CA GLY A 94 -26.90 21.74 8.37
C GLY A 94 -26.72 23.24 8.61
N LEU A 95 -25.63 23.62 9.29
CA LEU A 95 -25.28 25.01 9.61
C LEU A 95 -25.09 25.85 8.36
N LEU A 96 -24.33 25.35 7.38
CA LEU A 96 -24.13 26.07 6.13
C LEU A 96 -25.42 26.15 5.29
N GLY A 97 -26.24 25.11 5.31
CA GLY A 97 -27.57 25.13 4.68
C GLY A 97 -28.50 26.19 5.29
N LEU A 98 -28.42 26.38 6.62
CA LEU A 98 -29.16 27.43 7.33
C LEU A 98 -28.63 28.82 6.95
N ALA A 99 -27.31 29.01 7.01
CA ALA A 99 -26.64 30.25 6.64
C ALA A 99 -26.94 30.67 5.20
N ALA A 100 -27.06 29.72 4.27
CA ALA A 100 -27.44 30.01 2.90
C ALA A 100 -28.87 30.58 2.78
N ARG A 101 -29.81 30.12 3.63
CA ARG A 101 -31.24 30.47 3.55
C ARG A 101 -31.63 31.69 4.37
N GLU A 102 -31.09 31.84 5.58
CA GLU A 102 -31.45 32.92 6.50
C GLU A 102 -30.65 34.19 6.24
N ALA A 103 -31.29 35.36 6.27
CA ALA A 103 -30.62 36.63 5.96
C ALA A 103 -29.78 37.16 7.13
N ALA A 104 -30.25 36.95 8.37
CA ALA A 104 -29.61 37.44 9.59
C ALA A 104 -28.59 36.45 10.21
N HIS A 105 -28.25 35.37 9.50
CA HIS A 105 -27.36 34.35 10.03
C HIS A 105 -25.91 34.87 10.09
N PRO A 106 -25.16 34.70 11.20
CA PRO A 106 -23.79 35.23 11.33
C PRO A 106 -22.84 34.76 10.23
N LEU A 107 -22.95 33.50 9.79
CA LEU A 107 -22.16 32.91 8.70
C LEU A 107 -22.68 33.21 7.28
N LYS A 108 -23.62 34.16 7.11
CA LYS A 108 -24.26 34.42 5.81
C LYS A 108 -23.25 34.79 4.72
N LEU A 109 -22.28 35.64 5.06
CA LEU A 109 -21.28 36.13 4.11
C LEU A 109 -20.32 35.02 3.71
N LEU A 110 -19.81 34.23 4.66
CA LEU A 110 -18.99 33.05 4.39
C LEU A 110 -19.72 32.08 3.46
N ALA A 111 -20.98 31.73 3.78
CA ALA A 111 -21.79 30.86 2.95
C ALA A 111 -21.96 31.43 1.52
N ALA A 112 -22.29 32.72 1.39
CA ALA A 112 -22.44 33.36 0.09
C ALA A 112 -21.14 33.36 -0.73
N ARG A 113 -19.99 33.64 -0.08
CA ARG A 113 -18.66 33.68 -0.71
C ARG A 113 -18.12 32.31 -1.10
N LEU A 114 -18.46 31.25 -0.35
CA LEU A 114 -18.11 29.88 -0.70
C LEU A 114 -19.01 29.35 -1.82
N PHE A 115 -20.34 29.49 -1.67
CA PHE A 115 -21.31 28.91 -2.59
C PHE A 115 -21.33 29.61 -3.94
N GLN A 116 -21.27 30.96 -3.96
CA GLN A 116 -21.25 31.76 -5.19
C GLN A 116 -22.34 31.40 -6.23
N ARG A 117 -23.46 30.81 -5.78
CA ARG A 117 -24.53 30.21 -6.62
C ARG A 117 -24.03 29.10 -7.57
N ASP A 118 -22.94 28.45 -7.23
CA ASP A 118 -22.37 27.34 -7.99
C ASP A 118 -23.01 26.01 -7.56
N ALA A 119 -23.87 25.45 -8.43
CA ALA A 119 -24.52 24.16 -8.19
C ALA A 119 -23.52 22.99 -8.02
N ARG A 120 -22.27 23.17 -8.47
CA ARG A 120 -21.19 22.18 -8.39
C ARG A 120 -20.57 22.08 -7.01
N MET A 121 -21.01 22.91 -6.05
CA MET A 121 -20.45 22.94 -4.71
C MET A 121 -20.88 21.74 -3.84
N MET A 122 -22.00 21.08 -4.16
CA MET A 122 -22.53 20.00 -3.32
C MET A 122 -21.58 18.79 -3.18
N PRO A 123 -20.96 18.27 -4.26
CA PRO A 123 -19.93 17.24 -4.13
C PRO A 123 -18.71 17.67 -3.31
N TYR A 124 -18.31 18.94 -3.39
CA TYR A 124 -17.19 19.47 -2.60
C TYR A 124 -17.56 19.57 -1.12
N LEU A 125 -18.77 20.01 -0.76
CA LEU A 125 -19.22 19.97 0.63
C LEU A 125 -19.29 18.54 1.16
N ALA A 126 -19.75 17.59 0.34
CA ALA A 126 -19.74 16.18 0.70
C ALA A 126 -18.30 15.68 0.97
N ALA A 127 -17.33 16.07 0.13
CA ALA A 127 -15.91 15.79 0.34
C ALA A 127 -15.37 16.43 1.63
N VAL A 128 -15.69 17.71 1.87
CA VAL A 128 -15.28 18.46 3.07
C VAL A 128 -15.76 17.75 4.34
N PHE A 129 -17.03 17.36 4.40
CA PHE A 129 -17.59 16.72 5.57
C PHE A 129 -17.23 15.23 5.69
N ALA A 130 -16.73 14.61 4.62
CA ALA A 130 -16.23 13.24 4.64
C ALA A 130 -14.78 13.09 5.12
N HIS A 131 -14.11 14.16 5.60
CA HIS A 131 -12.69 14.16 5.99
C HIS A 131 -12.32 13.10 7.06
N HIS A 132 -13.26 12.67 7.90
CA HIS A 132 -13.09 11.52 8.82
C HIS A 132 -13.12 10.15 8.11
N GLY A 133 -13.10 10.11 6.78
CA GLY A 133 -13.02 8.90 5.97
C GLY A 133 -14.36 8.19 5.76
N LYS A 134 -15.50 8.85 6.00
CA LYS A 134 -16.84 8.31 5.71
C LYS A 134 -17.70 9.39 5.08
N PRO A 135 -18.45 9.10 3.99
CA PRO A 135 -19.46 10.01 3.47
C PRO A 135 -20.46 10.38 4.56
N VAL A 136 -20.91 11.62 4.53
CA VAL A 136 -21.89 12.14 5.47
C VAL A 136 -23.23 12.22 4.77
N GLU A 137 -24.25 11.59 5.34
CA GLU A 137 -25.61 11.85 4.89
C GLU A 137 -25.99 13.29 5.24
N PRO A 138 -26.48 14.08 4.25
CA PRO A 138 -26.96 15.42 4.52
C PRO A 138 -28.06 15.37 5.58
N SER A 139 -27.79 15.94 6.76
CA SER A 139 -28.83 16.04 7.78
C SER A 139 -29.79 17.15 7.40
N HIS A 140 -31.03 16.79 7.08
CA HIS A 140 -32.13 17.74 6.87
C HIS A 140 -32.74 18.26 8.17
N ARG A 141 -32.22 17.86 9.34
CA ARG A 141 -32.60 18.52 10.58
C ARG A 141 -32.04 19.93 10.53
N ALA A 142 -32.85 20.85 9.99
CA ALA A 142 -32.81 22.25 10.37
C ALA A 142 -32.83 22.23 11.89
N PRO A 143 -31.75 22.64 12.55
CA PRO A 143 -31.64 22.45 13.97
C PRO A 143 -32.50 23.53 14.63
N GLY A 144 -33.80 23.24 14.76
CA GLY A 144 -34.83 24.17 15.20
C GLY A 144 -34.71 24.63 16.64
N GLN A 145 -33.65 24.25 17.36
CA GLN A 145 -33.33 24.74 18.69
C GLN A 145 -31.80 24.77 18.83
N TRP A 146 -31.13 25.83 18.34
CA TRP A 146 -29.78 26.21 18.79
C TRP A 146 -29.94 27.16 19.98
N PRO A 147 -29.91 26.67 21.24
CA PRO A 147 -30.20 27.51 22.38
C PRO A 147 -29.03 28.49 22.67
N GLY A 148 -29.36 29.77 22.85
CA GLY A 148 -28.48 30.78 23.48
C GLY A 148 -27.77 31.74 22.52
N GLN A 149 -27.33 32.89 23.03
CA GLN A 149 -26.60 33.92 22.27
C GLN A 149 -25.11 33.58 22.07
N ALA A 150 -24.54 32.69 22.88
CA ALA A 150 -23.11 32.39 22.87
C ALA A 150 -22.63 31.81 21.52
N TRP A 151 -23.41 30.89 20.91
CA TRP A 151 -23.03 30.32 19.61
C TRP A 151 -23.09 31.34 18.47
N MET A 152 -23.96 32.35 18.56
CA MET A 152 -24.05 33.41 17.55
C MET A 152 -22.81 34.29 17.57
N ALA A 153 -22.27 34.56 18.78
CA ALA A 153 -20.99 35.24 18.93
C ALA A 153 -19.84 34.39 18.37
N ASP A 154 -19.76 33.10 18.74
CA ASP A 154 -18.77 32.17 18.18
C ASP A 154 -18.81 32.10 16.65
N ALA A 155 -20.01 32.09 16.07
CA ALA A 155 -20.20 32.07 14.62
C ALA A 155 -19.81 33.41 13.96
N ALA A 156 -20.06 34.54 14.62
CA ALA A 156 -19.63 35.86 14.15
C ALA A 156 -18.10 36.01 14.20
N ASP A 157 -17.45 35.50 15.26
CA ASP A 157 -16.00 35.48 15.38
C ASP A 157 -15.38 34.58 14.30
N TYR A 158 -15.98 33.42 14.03
CA TYR A 158 -15.56 32.52 12.95
C TYR A 158 -15.71 33.17 11.56
N GLN A 159 -16.81 33.91 11.32
CA GLN A 159 -17.00 34.71 10.11
C GLN A 159 -15.92 35.78 9.96
N ALA A 160 -15.66 36.56 11.01
CA ALA A 160 -14.66 37.64 10.98
C ALA A 160 -13.25 37.10 10.71
N PHE A 161 -12.87 35.98 11.33
CA PHE A 161 -11.60 35.31 11.05
C PHE A 161 -11.53 34.83 9.59
N PHE A 162 -12.60 34.24 9.07
CA PHE A 162 -12.66 33.80 7.67
C PHE A 162 -12.47 34.97 6.69
N ASP A 163 -13.12 36.11 6.95
CA ASP A 163 -12.99 37.29 6.09
C ASP A 163 -11.56 37.88 6.14
N ALA A 164 -10.92 37.89 7.31
CA ALA A 164 -9.53 38.29 7.46
C ALA A 164 -8.55 37.31 6.78
N ALA A 165 -8.83 36.00 6.85
CA ALA A 165 -7.98 34.98 6.25
C ALA A 165 -8.11 34.90 4.71
N PHE A 166 -9.28 35.25 4.18
CA PHE A 166 -9.59 35.19 2.76
C PHE A 166 -10.22 36.50 2.26
N PRO A 167 -9.51 37.64 2.30
CA PRO A 167 -10.06 38.93 1.87
C PRO A 167 -10.38 38.91 0.36
N ASP A 168 -9.49 38.32 -0.45
CA ASP A 168 -9.57 38.32 -1.92
C ASP A 168 -10.11 36.99 -2.49
N LEU A 169 -11.09 36.36 -1.84
CA LEU A 169 -11.69 35.11 -2.33
C LEU A 169 -12.55 35.37 -3.57
N GLU A 170 -11.93 35.28 -4.74
CA GLU A 170 -12.57 35.50 -6.04
C GLU A 170 -13.44 34.31 -6.51
N PRO A 171 -14.44 34.57 -7.37
CA PRO A 171 -15.14 33.51 -8.08
C PRO A 171 -14.27 32.78 -9.11
N ALA A 172 -14.18 31.46 -9.00
CA ALA A 172 -13.39 30.63 -9.91
C ALA A 172 -14.00 29.24 -10.06
N PRO A 173 -14.28 28.73 -11.28
CA PRO A 173 -14.91 27.43 -11.45
C PRO A 173 -14.05 26.31 -10.83
N LEU A 174 -14.69 25.40 -10.10
CA LEU A 174 -14.05 24.20 -9.57
C LEU A 174 -14.25 23.01 -10.53
N PRO A 175 -13.26 22.11 -10.71
CA PRO A 175 -13.39 20.96 -11.58
C PRO A 175 -14.52 19.99 -11.21
N GLU A 176 -15.32 19.55 -12.19
CA GLU A 176 -16.46 18.65 -11.94
C GLU A 176 -16.06 17.17 -11.86
N ALA A 177 -14.85 16.83 -12.29
CA ALA A 177 -14.40 15.45 -12.36
C ALA A 177 -14.43 14.77 -10.98
N ALA A 178 -15.09 13.61 -10.89
CA ALA A 178 -15.18 12.85 -9.64
C ALA A 178 -13.79 12.47 -9.10
N ALA A 179 -12.83 12.15 -9.98
CA ALA A 179 -11.44 11.87 -9.60
C ALA A 179 -10.81 13.06 -8.85
N PHE A 180 -11.09 14.29 -9.29
CA PHE A 180 -10.62 15.51 -8.63
C PHE A 180 -11.20 15.67 -7.23
N GLN A 181 -12.51 15.44 -7.09
CA GLN A 181 -13.21 15.55 -5.80
C GLN A 181 -12.73 14.49 -4.80
N HIS A 182 -12.48 13.26 -5.26
CA HIS A 182 -11.90 12.21 -4.42
C HIS A 182 -10.46 12.53 -4.01
N LEU A 183 -9.64 13.07 -4.90
CA LEU A 183 -8.28 13.53 -4.58
C LEU A 183 -8.31 14.67 -3.55
N TYR A 184 -9.19 15.66 -3.74
CA TYR A 184 -9.41 16.74 -2.78
C TYR A 184 -9.82 16.22 -1.40
N ALA A 185 -10.79 15.29 -1.32
CA ALA A 185 -11.21 14.67 -0.06
C ALA A 185 -10.06 13.97 0.66
N GLY A 186 -9.18 13.30 -0.09
CA GLY A 186 -8.00 12.63 0.45
C GLY A 186 -6.93 13.59 0.97
N LEU A 187 -6.63 14.65 0.21
CA LEU A 187 -5.68 15.69 0.60
C LEU A 187 -6.19 16.48 1.82
N LEU A 188 -7.49 16.76 1.89
CA LEU A 188 -8.11 17.36 3.06
C LEU A 188 -7.94 16.48 4.30
N ALA A 189 -8.23 15.19 4.18
CA ALA A 189 -8.08 14.26 5.30
C ALA A 189 -6.62 14.13 5.75
N LEU A 190 -5.67 14.16 4.80
CA LEU A 190 -4.24 14.21 5.12
C LEU A 190 -3.86 15.51 5.83
N ALA A 191 -4.40 16.65 5.38
CA ALA A 191 -4.15 17.95 5.98
C ALA A 191 -4.71 18.03 7.41
N ASP A 192 -5.90 17.50 7.67
CA ASP A 192 -6.49 17.43 9.03
C ASP A 192 -5.61 16.61 9.97
N TRP A 193 -5.04 15.50 9.48
CA TRP A 193 -4.16 14.66 10.29
C TRP A 193 -2.86 15.35 10.68
N ILE A 194 -2.23 16.08 9.75
CA ILE A 194 -1.00 16.82 10.00
C ILE A 194 -1.31 18.08 10.85
N GLY A 195 -2.38 18.81 10.54
CA GLY A 195 -2.85 19.98 11.30
C GLY A 195 -3.42 19.65 12.68
N SER A 196 -3.53 18.36 13.02
CA SER A 196 -3.90 17.88 14.36
C SER A 196 -2.70 17.41 15.19
N ASP A 197 -1.50 17.42 14.63
CA ASP A 197 -0.28 16.97 15.31
C ASP A 197 0.23 18.08 16.25
N ARG A 198 0.20 17.81 17.55
CA ARG A 198 0.49 18.80 18.61
C ARG A 198 1.93 19.27 18.62
N ASP A 199 2.84 18.51 18.03
CA ASP A 199 4.25 18.87 18.02
C ASP A 199 4.56 19.90 16.93
N PHE A 200 3.70 20.00 15.91
CA PHE A 200 3.76 21.07 14.91
C PHE A 200 2.78 22.20 15.20
N PHE A 201 1.61 21.87 15.75
CA PHE A 201 0.52 22.80 16.04
C PHE A 201 0.16 22.72 17.52
N PRO A 202 0.93 23.40 18.40
CA PRO A 202 0.62 23.45 19.82
C PRO A 202 -0.74 24.11 20.06
N PHE A 203 -1.32 23.87 21.22
CA PHE A 203 -2.62 24.43 21.58
C PHE A 203 -2.50 25.94 21.83
N GLU A 204 -3.44 26.68 21.24
CA GLU A 204 -3.45 28.14 21.23
C GLU A 204 -4.86 28.57 21.63
N ALA A 205 -5.01 28.99 22.89
CA ALA A 205 -6.30 29.41 23.44
C ALA A 205 -6.67 30.83 22.98
N GLU A 206 -5.66 31.67 22.73
CA GLU A 206 -5.77 33.05 22.30
C GLU A 206 -4.78 33.28 21.15
N PRO A 207 -5.10 32.82 19.93
CA PRO A 207 -4.22 33.02 18.78
C PRO A 207 -4.03 34.52 18.52
N ASP A 208 -2.83 34.92 18.11
CA ASP A 208 -2.54 36.29 17.72
C ASP A 208 -3.33 36.71 16.45
N ALA A 209 -3.36 38.01 16.16
CA ALA A 209 -4.10 38.54 15.01
C ALA A 209 -3.56 38.02 13.67
N ASP A 210 -2.27 37.66 13.62
CA ASP A 210 -1.56 37.19 12.43
C ASP A 210 -1.40 35.66 12.39
N TYR A 211 -2.25 34.92 13.12
CA TYR A 211 -2.07 33.48 13.35
C TYR A 211 -2.00 32.68 12.05
N LEU A 212 -2.63 33.14 10.97
CA LEU A 212 -2.56 32.52 9.66
C LEU A 212 -1.12 32.47 9.10
N VAL A 213 -0.30 33.49 9.37
CA VAL A 213 1.11 33.54 8.97
C VAL A 213 1.92 32.52 9.76
N THR A 214 1.71 32.46 11.07
CA THR A 214 2.32 31.46 11.96
C THR A 214 1.94 30.04 11.54
N SER A 215 0.66 29.81 11.27
CA SER A 215 0.09 28.55 10.81
C SER A 215 0.68 28.09 9.48
N ARG A 216 0.88 29.01 8.52
CA ARG A 216 1.56 28.75 7.24
C ARG A 216 3.00 28.30 7.44
N ALA A 217 3.77 29.01 8.27
CA ALA A 217 5.15 28.62 8.56
C ALA A 217 5.24 27.25 9.25
N ARG A 218 4.32 26.96 10.19
CA ARG A 218 4.21 25.65 10.86
C ARG A 218 3.86 24.54 9.87
N ALA A 219 2.92 24.77 8.95
CA ALA A 219 2.54 23.82 7.91
C ALA A 219 3.72 23.44 7.01
N GLU A 220 4.43 24.43 6.47
CA GLU A 220 5.62 24.20 5.65
C GLU A 220 6.71 23.45 6.42
N HIS A 221 6.93 23.82 7.69
CA HIS A 221 7.87 23.12 8.55
C HIS A 221 7.45 21.66 8.79
N ALA A 222 6.18 21.41 9.08
CA ALA A 222 5.64 20.07 9.28
C ALA A 222 5.86 19.18 8.06
N LEU A 223 5.52 19.66 6.86
CA LEU A 223 5.69 18.89 5.62
C LEU A 223 7.16 18.52 5.36
N ARG A 224 8.11 19.40 5.67
CA ARG A 224 9.55 19.11 5.58
C ARG A 224 9.98 18.06 6.60
N GLN A 225 9.56 18.21 7.86
CA GLN A 225 9.96 17.32 8.96
C GLN A 225 9.41 15.90 8.79
N ILE A 226 8.18 15.74 8.30
CA ILE A 226 7.58 14.41 8.03
C ILE A 226 8.07 13.78 6.72
N GLY A 227 8.83 14.51 5.90
CA GLY A 227 9.39 14.03 4.63
C GLY A 227 8.43 14.05 3.44
N LEU A 228 7.33 14.82 3.48
CA LEU A 228 6.44 15.04 2.33
C LEU A 228 6.99 16.12 1.39
N ASP A 229 7.52 17.21 1.95
CA ASP A 229 8.30 18.22 1.22
C ASP A 229 9.79 17.87 1.33
N ARG A 230 10.19 16.88 0.52
CA ARG A 230 11.59 16.53 0.39
C ARG A 230 12.16 17.31 -0.79
N GLN A 231 13.02 18.27 -0.53
CA GLN A 231 13.80 18.91 -1.59
C GLN A 231 14.67 17.83 -2.25
N VAL A 232 14.27 17.41 -3.45
CA VAL A 232 15.00 16.44 -4.28
C VAL A 232 16.26 17.06 -4.90
N ALA A 233 16.55 18.33 -4.57
CA ALA A 233 17.74 19.03 -5.01
C ALA A 233 19.00 18.26 -4.62
N GLY A 234 19.76 17.79 -5.62
CA GLY A 234 21.02 17.08 -5.41
C GLY A 234 20.93 15.56 -5.42
N LEU A 235 19.86 14.96 -5.96
CA LEU A 235 19.93 13.55 -6.35
C LEU A 235 21.12 13.35 -7.30
N PRO A 236 22.11 12.50 -6.94
CA PRO A 236 23.17 12.15 -7.89
C PRO A 236 22.56 11.50 -9.13
N ASP A 237 23.30 11.47 -10.24
CA ASP A 237 22.90 10.71 -11.43
C ASP A 237 22.32 9.36 -11.00
N ALA A 238 21.17 8.99 -11.58
CA ALA A 238 20.50 7.73 -11.32
C ALA A 238 21.35 6.58 -11.87
N ASP A 239 22.51 6.36 -11.26
CA ASP A 239 23.52 5.40 -11.67
C ASP A 239 23.27 4.08 -10.97
N PHE A 240 23.11 3.04 -11.78
CA PHE A 240 22.84 1.70 -11.30
C PHE A 240 24.02 1.14 -10.49
N GLY A 241 25.25 1.44 -10.92
CA GLY A 241 26.47 0.99 -10.28
C GLY A 241 26.62 1.53 -8.87
N ARG A 242 26.30 2.81 -8.64
CA ARG A 242 26.30 3.42 -7.31
C ARG A 242 25.27 2.79 -6.38
N MET A 243 24.08 2.44 -6.89
CA MET A 243 23.02 1.83 -6.09
C MET A 243 23.40 0.41 -5.64
N THR A 244 24.02 -0.38 -6.52
CA THR A 244 24.15 -1.84 -6.34
C THR A 244 25.59 -2.33 -6.17
N GLY A 245 26.58 -1.61 -6.68
CA GLY A 245 27.97 -2.05 -6.82
C GLY A 245 28.23 -2.96 -8.04
N PHE A 246 27.22 -3.21 -8.88
CA PHE A 246 27.30 -4.13 -10.02
C PHE A 246 26.91 -3.47 -11.35
N SER A 247 27.21 -4.13 -12.46
CA SER A 247 26.65 -3.77 -13.77
C SER A 247 25.24 -4.33 -13.93
N PRO A 248 24.32 -3.63 -14.63
CA PRO A 248 22.95 -4.07 -14.80
C PRO A 248 22.88 -5.35 -15.67
N SER A 249 22.02 -6.28 -15.27
CA SER A 249 21.56 -7.41 -16.09
C SER A 249 20.78 -6.92 -17.32
N ALA A 250 20.49 -7.81 -18.29
CA ALA A 250 19.68 -7.44 -19.46
C ALA A 250 18.30 -6.89 -19.07
N ALA A 251 17.65 -7.48 -18.06
CA ALA A 251 16.35 -7.03 -17.57
C ALA A 251 16.43 -5.67 -16.86
N GLN A 252 17.53 -5.44 -16.11
CA GLN A 252 17.77 -4.16 -15.46
C GLN A 252 18.10 -3.08 -16.49
N ALA A 253 18.96 -3.35 -17.47
CA ALA A 253 19.37 -2.41 -18.51
C ALA A 253 18.17 -1.92 -19.35
N ALA A 254 17.17 -2.77 -19.60
CA ALA A 254 15.94 -2.39 -20.31
C ALA A 254 15.17 -1.24 -19.62
N ILE A 255 15.35 -1.02 -18.32
CA ILE A 255 14.74 0.10 -17.59
C ILE A 255 15.24 1.45 -18.12
N ALA A 256 16.45 1.54 -18.68
CA ALA A 256 16.98 2.77 -19.27
C ALA A 256 16.10 3.30 -20.41
N GLU A 257 15.45 2.40 -21.15
CA GLU A 257 14.61 2.69 -22.31
C GLU A 257 13.23 3.25 -21.92
N ILE A 258 12.84 3.15 -20.64
CA ILE A 258 11.56 3.70 -20.18
C ILE A 258 11.65 5.22 -20.15
N SER A 259 10.84 5.89 -20.96
CA SER A 259 10.68 7.35 -20.90
C SER A 259 10.24 7.79 -19.49
N PRO A 260 10.81 8.86 -18.92
CA PRO A 260 10.32 9.42 -17.65
C PRO A 260 8.85 9.86 -17.66
N ASP A 261 8.25 10.06 -18.85
CA ASP A 261 6.81 10.38 -19.00
C ASP A 261 5.91 9.14 -19.05
N ALA A 262 6.49 7.94 -19.20
CA ALA A 262 5.73 6.71 -19.12
C ALA A 262 5.22 6.51 -17.69
N ARG A 263 3.90 6.50 -17.53
CA ARG A 263 3.24 6.34 -16.22
C ARG A 263 3.02 4.88 -15.83
N LEU A 264 3.11 3.95 -16.77
CA LEU A 264 2.96 2.52 -16.53
C LEU A 264 4.02 1.76 -17.30
N ALA A 265 4.68 0.83 -16.63
CA ALA A 265 5.51 -0.18 -17.26
C ALA A 265 5.34 -1.54 -16.55
N ILE A 266 5.41 -2.62 -17.32
CA ILE A 266 5.31 -4.00 -16.84
C ILE A 266 6.58 -4.74 -17.24
N LEU A 267 7.33 -5.23 -16.26
CA LEU A 267 8.49 -6.08 -16.46
C LEU A 267 8.12 -7.54 -16.25
N GLU A 268 8.11 -8.30 -17.33
CA GLU A 268 8.02 -9.76 -17.31
C GLU A 268 9.42 -10.35 -17.38
N ALA A 269 9.88 -10.92 -16.27
CA ALA A 269 11.20 -11.53 -16.22
C ALA A 269 11.29 -12.65 -15.17
N GLU A 270 12.16 -13.61 -15.43
CA GLU A 270 12.41 -14.78 -14.59
C GLU A 270 12.71 -14.40 -13.14
N THR A 271 12.45 -15.32 -12.20
CA THR A 271 12.88 -15.16 -10.81
C THR A 271 14.40 -15.08 -10.74
N GLY A 272 14.95 -14.15 -9.95
CA GLY A 272 16.40 -13.95 -9.84
C GLY A 272 17.02 -13.04 -10.90
N SER A 273 16.26 -12.53 -11.88
CA SER A 273 16.74 -11.57 -12.90
C SER A 273 17.07 -10.16 -12.39
N GLY A 274 16.90 -9.92 -11.09
CA GLY A 274 17.17 -8.63 -10.45
C GLY A 274 16.06 -7.58 -10.64
N LYS A 275 14.80 -8.02 -10.74
CA LYS A 275 13.61 -7.15 -10.88
C LYS A 275 13.51 -6.09 -9.78
N THR A 276 13.88 -6.45 -8.55
CA THR A 276 13.88 -5.51 -7.42
C THR A 276 14.80 -4.31 -7.68
N GLU A 277 16.05 -4.55 -8.06
CA GLU A 277 17.00 -3.49 -8.42
C GLU A 277 16.53 -2.72 -9.65
N ALA A 278 15.89 -3.38 -10.62
CA ALA A 278 15.30 -2.71 -11.78
C ALA A 278 14.22 -1.67 -11.35
N ALA A 279 13.33 -2.03 -10.42
CA ALA A 279 12.31 -1.13 -9.89
C ALA A 279 12.90 0.03 -9.08
N LEU A 280 13.92 -0.23 -8.25
CA LEU A 280 14.61 0.81 -7.47
C LEU A 280 15.38 1.77 -8.39
N TRP A 281 15.97 1.26 -9.46
CA TRP A 281 16.62 2.09 -10.46
C TRP A 281 15.60 2.96 -11.21
N HIS A 282 14.43 2.40 -11.56
CA HIS A 282 13.35 3.17 -12.17
C HIS A 282 12.85 4.29 -11.24
N PHE A 283 12.71 4.01 -9.94
CA PHE A 283 12.40 5.02 -8.93
C PHE A 283 13.44 6.14 -8.92
N ALA A 284 14.74 5.81 -8.88
CA ALA A 284 15.82 6.80 -8.91
C ALA A 284 15.74 7.69 -10.17
N ARG A 285 15.50 7.09 -11.35
CA ARG A 285 15.35 7.84 -12.62
C ARG A 285 14.14 8.79 -12.59
N LEU A 286 12.98 8.33 -12.13
CA LEU A 286 11.78 9.17 -12.02
C LEU A 286 11.93 10.27 -10.99
N SER A 287 12.61 9.99 -9.87
CA SER A 287 12.86 10.97 -8.82
C SER A 287 13.84 12.05 -9.30
N ALA A 288 14.93 11.66 -9.98
CA ALA A 288 15.86 12.61 -10.62
C ALA A 288 15.18 13.49 -11.68
N ALA A 289 14.20 12.94 -12.40
CA ALA A 289 13.38 13.68 -13.36
C ALA A 289 12.25 14.53 -12.72
N GLY A 290 12.16 14.57 -11.38
CA GLY A 290 11.14 15.32 -10.65
C GLY A 290 9.71 14.81 -10.86
N LYS A 291 9.54 13.56 -11.32
CA LYS A 291 8.22 12.95 -11.62
C LYS A 291 7.55 12.39 -10.36
N VAL A 292 8.35 11.84 -9.45
CA VAL A 292 7.88 11.26 -8.17
C VAL A 292 8.73 11.75 -7.01
N SER A 293 8.12 11.93 -5.84
CA SER A 293 8.81 12.26 -4.59
C SER A 293 8.76 11.12 -3.56
N GLY A 294 8.15 9.98 -3.93
CA GLY A 294 8.13 8.81 -3.06
C GLY A 294 8.05 7.48 -3.77
N LEU A 295 8.20 6.42 -2.99
CA LEU A 295 8.15 5.03 -3.43
C LEU A 295 7.24 4.24 -2.49
N TYR A 296 6.26 3.55 -3.05
CA TYR A 296 5.56 2.47 -2.36
C TYR A 296 5.86 1.15 -3.07
N PHE A 297 6.68 0.31 -2.43
CA PHE A 297 7.04 -1.01 -2.95
C PHE A 297 6.13 -2.07 -2.35
N ALA A 298 5.15 -2.49 -3.14
CA ALA A 298 4.10 -3.41 -2.77
C ALA A 298 4.49 -4.86 -3.11
N VAL A 299 4.43 -5.73 -2.13
CA VAL A 299 4.77 -7.17 -2.26
C VAL A 299 3.61 -8.05 -1.80
N PRO A 300 3.54 -9.34 -2.19
CA PRO A 300 2.40 -10.19 -1.88
C PRO A 300 2.27 -10.55 -0.40
N THR A 301 3.38 -10.61 0.36
CA THR A 301 3.35 -11.09 1.75
C THR A 301 4.14 -10.21 2.72
N ARG A 302 3.77 -10.30 4.00
CA ARG A 302 4.48 -9.65 5.12
C ARG A 302 5.93 -10.14 5.24
N ALA A 303 6.21 -11.39 4.87
CA ALA A 303 7.56 -11.95 4.91
C ALA A 303 8.44 -11.33 3.82
N ALA A 304 7.94 -11.28 2.58
CA ALA A 304 8.59 -10.56 1.48
C ALA A 304 8.86 -9.10 1.86
N ALA A 305 7.89 -8.43 2.48
CA ALA A 305 8.04 -7.02 2.85
C ALA A 305 9.21 -6.82 3.82
N ARG A 306 9.35 -7.69 4.82
CA ARG A 306 10.48 -7.65 5.77
C ARG A 306 11.83 -7.90 5.11
N GLN A 307 11.92 -8.91 4.25
CA GLN A 307 13.16 -9.23 3.55
C GLN A 307 13.57 -8.10 2.60
N LEU A 308 12.60 -7.58 1.84
CA LEU A 308 12.82 -6.52 0.88
C LEU A 308 13.15 -5.19 1.56
N HIS A 309 12.53 -4.88 2.69
CA HIS A 309 12.76 -3.63 3.42
C HIS A 309 14.25 -3.41 3.73
N ARG A 310 14.97 -4.45 4.17
CA ARG A 310 16.43 -4.38 4.38
C ARG A 310 17.21 -4.00 3.11
N ARG A 311 16.85 -4.61 1.97
CA ARG A 311 17.47 -4.33 0.67
C ARG A 311 17.18 -2.91 0.20
N VAL A 312 15.95 -2.45 0.40
CA VAL A 312 15.55 -1.06 0.09
C VAL A 312 16.27 -0.06 0.98
N CYS A 313 16.43 -0.33 2.28
CA CYS A 313 17.24 0.50 3.18
C CYS A 313 18.68 0.66 2.68
N LEU A 314 19.32 -0.43 2.23
CA LEU A 314 20.67 -0.36 1.67
C LEU A 314 20.72 0.45 0.37
N ALA A 315 19.83 0.14 -0.59
CA ALA A 315 19.81 0.81 -1.89
C ALA A 315 19.52 2.31 -1.76
N VAL A 316 18.57 2.70 -0.91
CA VAL A 316 18.23 4.09 -0.64
C VAL A 316 19.40 4.81 0.04
N ARG A 317 20.12 4.17 0.98
CA ARG A 317 21.33 4.74 1.58
C ARG A 317 22.43 4.98 0.54
N ASN A 318 22.64 4.03 -0.37
CA ASN A 318 23.63 4.14 -1.44
C ASN A 318 23.29 5.26 -2.45
N LEU A 319 22.01 5.43 -2.78
CA LEU A 319 21.52 6.44 -3.70
C LEU A 319 21.57 7.85 -3.10
N PHE A 320 21.12 8.02 -1.86
CA PHE A 320 20.87 9.33 -1.27
C PHE A 320 21.91 9.76 -0.21
N GLY A 321 22.84 8.87 0.20
CA GLY A 321 23.84 9.16 1.23
C GLY A 321 23.21 9.59 2.56
N ASP A 322 23.78 10.59 3.21
CA ASP A 322 23.31 11.12 4.50
C ASP A 322 21.90 11.73 4.42
N ALA A 323 21.45 12.14 3.23
CA ALA A 323 20.10 12.64 3.04
C ALA A 323 19.06 11.51 2.96
N ALA A 324 19.45 10.23 2.94
CA ALA A 324 18.55 9.10 2.70
C ALA A 324 17.31 9.11 3.61
N PRO A 325 16.09 9.01 3.05
CA PRO A 325 14.91 8.82 3.87
C PRO A 325 14.98 7.42 4.49
N GLU A 326 14.52 7.29 5.73
CA GLU A 326 14.36 6.00 6.38
C GLU A 326 13.16 5.26 5.77
N PRO A 327 13.36 4.14 5.06
CA PRO A 327 12.24 3.41 4.49
C PRO A 327 11.35 2.85 5.59
N VAL A 328 10.04 3.03 5.44
CA VAL A 328 9.04 2.52 6.38
C VAL A 328 8.66 1.08 6.01
N LEU A 329 8.60 0.19 6.99
CA LEU A 329 7.99 -1.13 6.82
C LEU A 329 6.47 -1.01 7.03
N ALA A 330 5.73 -0.97 5.95
CA ALA A 330 4.27 -0.77 5.93
C ALA A 330 3.51 -2.08 6.24
N ILE A 331 3.71 -2.62 7.44
CA ILE A 331 3.00 -3.78 7.98
C ILE A 331 2.22 -3.33 9.23
N PRO A 332 0.87 -3.42 9.23
CA PRO A 332 0.08 -3.01 10.39
C PRO A 332 0.53 -3.67 11.70
N GLY A 333 0.67 -2.87 12.74
CA GLY A 333 1.15 -3.30 14.06
C GLY A 333 2.67 -3.31 14.21
N GLN A 334 3.43 -3.18 13.12
CA GLN A 334 4.88 -3.01 13.16
C GLN A 334 5.20 -1.53 12.88
N ARG A 335 5.92 -0.88 13.81
CA ARG A 335 6.42 0.48 13.64
C ARG A 335 7.91 0.37 13.38
N VAL A 336 8.31 0.38 12.12
CA VAL A 336 9.72 0.24 11.73
C VAL A 336 10.02 1.26 10.64
N ALA A 337 11.10 2.02 10.84
CA ALA A 337 11.63 2.99 9.89
C ALA A 337 13.16 2.85 9.87
N GLY A 338 13.74 2.58 8.71
CA GLY A 338 15.17 2.28 8.62
C GLY A 338 15.53 1.02 9.42
N GLU A 339 16.38 1.18 10.42
CA GLU A 339 16.74 0.09 11.36
C GLU A 339 16.01 0.20 12.70
N ALA A 340 15.33 1.33 12.96
CA ALA A 340 14.69 1.63 14.22
C ALA A 340 13.33 0.96 14.37
N THR A 341 12.99 0.60 15.61
CA THR A 341 11.71 0.01 15.98
C THR A 341 10.97 0.86 17.02
N GLY A 342 9.69 1.09 16.75
CA GLY A 342 8.82 1.93 17.57
C GLY A 342 7.86 1.11 18.43
N ARG A 343 7.66 1.54 19.67
CA ARG A 343 6.63 1.03 20.57
C ARG A 343 5.57 2.09 20.81
N ALA A 344 4.29 1.72 20.65
CA ALA A 344 3.20 2.59 21.06
C ALA A 344 3.03 2.60 22.57
N LEU A 345 2.82 3.79 23.09
CA LEU A 345 2.41 4.10 24.45
C LEU A 345 0.96 4.60 24.47
N PRO A 346 0.35 4.78 25.67
CA PRO A 346 -0.90 5.52 25.80
C PRO A 346 -0.84 6.90 25.13
N ASP A 347 -2.01 7.48 24.90
CA ASP A 347 -2.16 8.81 24.30
C ASP A 347 -1.55 8.96 22.89
N PHE A 348 -1.45 7.83 22.17
CA PHE A 348 -0.99 7.75 20.78
C PHE A 348 0.48 8.19 20.58
N VAL A 349 1.28 8.17 21.64
CA VAL A 349 2.72 8.45 21.58
C VAL A 349 3.48 7.21 21.09
N THR A 350 4.47 7.41 20.22
CA THR A 350 5.41 6.36 19.81
C THR A 350 6.81 6.70 20.34
N VAL A 351 7.43 5.75 21.03
CA VAL A 351 8.83 5.84 21.44
C VAL A 351 9.65 4.90 20.57
N TRP A 352 10.80 5.40 20.10
CA TRP A 352 11.72 4.65 19.26
C TRP A 352 12.86 4.09 20.12
N ASP A 353 13.40 2.94 19.74
CA ASP A 353 14.48 2.25 20.46
C ASP A 353 15.83 2.98 20.40
N ASP A 354 16.01 3.84 19.40
CA ASP A 354 17.22 4.61 19.13
C ASP A 354 17.09 6.12 19.44
N ALA A 355 15.94 6.55 19.97
CA ALA A 355 15.68 7.96 20.27
C ALA A 355 14.79 8.15 21.50
N GLU A 356 15.22 9.03 22.40
CA GLU A 356 14.43 9.45 23.56
C GLU A 356 13.34 10.47 23.20
N GLU A 357 13.55 11.25 22.12
CA GLU A 357 12.61 12.26 21.63
C GLU A 357 11.82 11.79 20.39
N PRO A 358 10.62 12.36 20.12
CA PRO A 358 9.82 12.02 18.95
C PRO A 358 10.54 12.33 17.62
N VAL A 359 10.71 11.31 16.78
CA VAL A 359 11.36 11.44 15.48
C VAL A 359 10.33 11.71 14.37
N LYS A 360 10.23 12.97 13.94
CA LYS A 360 9.18 13.45 13.02
C LYS A 360 9.21 12.83 11.62
N SER A 361 10.38 12.50 11.11
CA SER A 361 10.52 11.79 9.83
C SER A 361 9.84 10.42 9.81
N ARG A 362 9.56 9.84 10.99
CA ARG A 362 8.94 8.52 11.14
C ARG A 362 7.42 8.57 11.32
N TRP A 363 6.80 9.77 11.22
CA TRP A 363 5.35 9.99 11.38
C TRP A 363 4.48 8.98 10.59
N ALA A 364 4.92 8.63 9.37
CA ALA A 364 4.21 7.69 8.51
C ALA A 364 4.23 6.24 9.03
N ALA A 365 5.26 5.85 9.79
CA ALA A 365 5.41 4.50 10.36
C ALA A 365 4.53 4.27 11.61
N GLU A 366 4.06 5.33 12.26
CA GLU A 366 3.36 5.24 13.54
C GLU A 366 1.95 4.65 13.43
N HIS A 367 1.32 4.75 12.24
CA HIS A 367 -0.06 4.32 12.02
C HIS A 367 -0.31 3.81 10.59
N ALA A 368 -1.04 2.71 10.45
CA ALA A 368 -1.20 2.00 9.18
C ALA A 368 -1.90 2.79 8.05
N THR A 369 -2.73 3.78 8.39
CA THR A 369 -3.33 4.68 7.37
C THR A 369 -2.32 5.68 6.79
N ARG A 370 -1.20 5.92 7.46
CA ARG A 370 -0.17 6.90 7.07
C ARG A 370 0.95 6.29 6.22
N PHE A 371 1.01 4.96 6.09
CA PHE A 371 2.09 4.28 5.37
C PHE A 371 2.32 4.80 3.94
N LEU A 372 1.25 5.13 3.21
CA LEU A 372 1.37 5.64 1.84
C LEU A 372 1.85 7.10 1.76
N ALA A 373 1.93 7.79 2.90
CA ALA A 373 2.51 9.12 3.00
C ALA A 373 4.03 9.10 3.24
N ALA A 374 4.63 7.95 3.53
CA ALA A 374 6.08 7.82 3.71
C ALA A 374 6.86 8.19 2.44
N SER A 375 8.03 8.81 2.57
CA SER A 375 8.90 9.09 1.41
C SER A 375 9.29 7.79 0.69
N VAL A 376 9.67 6.76 1.45
CA VAL A 376 9.86 5.40 0.93
C VAL A 376 9.16 4.43 1.87
N ALA A 377 8.36 3.52 1.33
CA ALA A 377 7.74 2.44 2.09
C ALA A 377 7.79 1.12 1.34
N VAL A 378 7.95 0.03 2.09
CA VAL A 378 7.85 -1.35 1.62
C VAL A 378 6.77 -2.04 2.42
N GLY A 379 5.77 -2.61 1.77
CA GLY A 379 4.65 -3.24 2.47
C GLY A 379 3.83 -4.16 1.61
N THR A 380 2.75 -4.70 2.17
CA THR A 380 1.90 -5.61 1.41
C THR A 380 1.03 -4.85 0.42
N VAL A 381 0.76 -5.46 -0.74
CA VAL A 381 -0.12 -4.89 -1.77
C VAL A 381 -1.50 -4.48 -1.23
N ASP A 382 -1.99 -5.17 -0.20
CA ASP A 382 -3.24 -4.83 0.49
C ASP A 382 -3.29 -3.36 0.95
N GLN A 383 -2.18 -2.79 1.44
CA GLN A 383 -2.19 -1.42 1.94
C GLN A 383 -2.45 -0.39 0.84
N ALA A 384 -1.91 -0.63 -0.36
CA ALA A 384 -2.21 0.18 -1.53
C ALA A 384 -3.63 -0.08 -2.05
N MET A 385 -4.07 -1.34 -2.06
CA MET A 385 -5.41 -1.75 -2.51
C MET A 385 -6.54 -1.16 -1.66
N LEU A 386 -6.30 -0.88 -0.36
CA LEU A 386 -7.25 -0.15 0.48
C LEU A 386 -7.61 1.24 -0.08
N ALA A 387 -6.80 1.84 -0.96
CA ALA A 387 -7.15 3.09 -1.65
C ALA A 387 -8.24 2.91 -2.72
N ALA A 388 -8.40 1.69 -3.24
CA ALA A 388 -9.39 1.34 -4.27
C ALA A 388 -10.67 0.70 -3.70
N LEU A 389 -10.71 0.42 -2.40
CA LEU A 389 -11.84 -0.20 -1.71
C LEU A 389 -12.73 0.84 -1.03
N GLN A 390 -13.99 0.46 -0.75
CA GLN A 390 -14.95 1.29 -0.02
C GLN A 390 -14.74 1.19 1.51
N VAL A 391 -13.55 1.61 1.96
CA VAL A 391 -13.13 1.53 3.37
C VAL A 391 -12.82 2.92 3.93
N LYS A 392 -12.78 3.01 5.27
CA LYS A 392 -12.45 4.25 5.95
C LYS A 392 -11.05 4.75 5.54
N HIS A 393 -10.96 6.03 5.17
CA HIS A 393 -9.74 6.70 4.73
C HIS A 393 -9.14 6.16 3.42
N ALA A 394 -9.95 5.58 2.52
CA ALA A 394 -9.50 5.19 1.18
C ALA A 394 -8.97 6.39 0.38
N HIS A 395 -9.67 7.52 0.41
CA HIS A 395 -9.25 8.74 -0.29
C HIS A 395 -7.93 9.30 0.23
N LEU A 396 -7.71 9.31 1.56
CA LEU A 396 -6.44 9.72 2.16
C LEU A 396 -5.28 8.87 1.61
N ARG A 397 -5.46 7.54 1.58
CA ARG A 397 -4.48 6.60 1.03
C ARG A 397 -4.18 6.89 -0.44
N GLY A 398 -5.21 7.05 -1.26
CA GLY A 398 -5.05 7.36 -2.69
C GLY A 398 -4.36 8.70 -2.95
N ALA A 399 -4.74 9.73 -2.19
CA ALA A 399 -4.11 11.04 -2.27
C ALA A 399 -2.63 10.98 -1.87
N ALA A 400 -2.31 10.38 -0.72
CA ALA A 400 -0.93 10.22 -0.27
C ALA A 400 -0.08 9.41 -1.26
N LEU A 401 -0.65 8.38 -1.89
CA LEU A 401 0.02 7.56 -2.90
C LEU A 401 0.31 8.31 -4.21
N SER A 402 -0.48 9.33 -4.58
CA SER A 402 -0.43 9.98 -5.90
C SER A 402 0.94 10.59 -6.27
N ARG A 403 1.77 10.91 -5.28
CA ARG A 403 3.14 11.44 -5.48
C ARG A 403 4.22 10.37 -5.65
N SER A 404 3.86 9.10 -5.45
CA SER A 404 4.79 7.98 -5.35
C SER A 404 4.81 7.13 -6.62
N LEU A 405 5.97 6.54 -6.92
CA LEU A 405 6.02 5.36 -7.76
C LEU A 405 5.38 4.19 -7.00
N LEU A 406 4.30 3.63 -7.54
CA LEU A 406 3.69 2.40 -7.05
C LEU A 406 4.35 1.21 -7.75
N VAL A 407 5.20 0.48 -7.04
CA VAL A 407 5.76 -0.79 -7.54
C VAL A 407 4.87 -1.91 -7.02
N ILE A 408 4.40 -2.80 -7.90
CA ILE A 408 3.70 -4.03 -7.50
C ILE A 408 4.54 -5.22 -7.96
N ASP A 409 5.10 -5.93 -6.99
CA ASP A 409 5.87 -7.14 -7.22
C ASP A 409 4.98 -8.39 -7.25
N GLU A 410 5.44 -9.39 -7.99
CA GLU A 410 4.78 -10.69 -8.14
C GLU A 410 3.29 -10.57 -8.51
N VAL A 411 2.98 -9.79 -9.55
CA VAL A 411 1.61 -9.71 -10.09
C VAL A 411 1.24 -11.07 -10.71
N HIS A 412 0.31 -11.77 -10.08
CA HIS A 412 -0.13 -13.11 -10.49
C HIS A 412 -1.28 -13.06 -11.50
N ALA A 413 -1.38 -14.10 -12.33
CA ALA A 413 -2.47 -14.24 -13.30
C ALA A 413 -3.68 -14.93 -12.67
N SER A 414 -3.48 -15.83 -11.70
CA SER A 414 -4.53 -16.70 -11.17
C SER A 414 -5.42 -16.07 -10.08
N ASP A 415 -5.12 -14.87 -9.59
CA ASP A 415 -5.94 -14.20 -8.56
C ASP A 415 -6.86 -13.15 -9.19
N SER A 416 -8.05 -13.59 -9.60
CA SER A 416 -9.04 -12.72 -10.24
C SER A 416 -9.56 -11.62 -9.32
N TYR A 417 -9.66 -11.87 -8.01
CA TYR A 417 -10.16 -10.90 -7.04
C TYR A 417 -9.16 -9.76 -6.88
N MET A 418 -7.89 -10.09 -6.65
CA MET A 418 -6.82 -9.10 -6.51
C MET A 418 -6.58 -8.35 -7.82
N THR A 419 -6.71 -9.03 -8.96
CA THR A 419 -6.58 -8.41 -10.30
C THR A 419 -7.55 -7.25 -10.48
N VAL A 420 -8.84 -7.45 -10.16
CA VAL A 420 -9.87 -6.40 -10.31
C VAL A 420 -9.58 -5.19 -9.42
N ILE A 421 -9.19 -5.42 -8.16
CA ILE A 421 -8.87 -4.34 -7.23
C ILE A 421 -7.60 -3.61 -7.66
N ASN A 422 -6.57 -4.32 -8.12
CA ASN A 422 -5.35 -3.72 -8.65
C ASN A 422 -5.62 -2.89 -9.91
N GLN A 423 -6.52 -3.32 -10.79
CA GLN A 423 -6.95 -2.52 -11.94
C GLN A 423 -7.68 -1.23 -11.51
N ALA A 424 -8.55 -1.30 -10.51
CA ALA A 424 -9.23 -0.13 -9.96
C ALA A 424 -8.22 0.84 -9.32
N LEU A 425 -7.27 0.32 -8.54
CA LEU A 425 -6.16 1.07 -7.95
C LEU A 425 -5.31 1.77 -9.02
N LEU A 426 -4.84 1.03 -10.03
CA LEU A 426 -4.01 1.56 -11.11
C LEU A 426 -4.76 2.62 -11.91
N ARG A 427 -6.04 2.41 -12.22
CA ARG A 427 -6.86 3.41 -12.92
C ARG A 427 -6.96 4.71 -12.14
N ALA A 428 -7.21 4.63 -10.83
CA ALA A 428 -7.29 5.81 -9.96
C ALA A 428 -5.92 6.51 -9.84
N HIS A 429 -4.85 5.74 -9.61
CA HIS A 429 -3.48 6.24 -9.45
C HIS A 429 -2.96 6.91 -10.72
N LEU A 430 -3.08 6.25 -11.89
CA LEU A 430 -2.66 6.78 -13.18
C LEU A 430 -3.53 7.97 -13.62
N GLY A 431 -4.84 7.94 -13.31
CA GLY A 431 -5.78 9.03 -13.54
C GLY A 431 -5.46 10.29 -12.73
N ALA A 432 -4.87 10.12 -11.54
CA ALA A 432 -4.29 11.20 -10.73
C ALA A 432 -2.84 11.54 -11.15
N GLY A 433 -2.36 11.06 -12.30
CA GLY A 433 -1.02 11.38 -12.81
C GLY A 433 0.13 10.62 -12.13
N GLY A 434 -0.16 9.63 -11.29
CA GLY A 434 0.83 8.79 -10.64
C GLY A 434 1.58 7.88 -11.62
N HIS A 435 2.72 7.34 -11.16
CA HIS A 435 3.52 6.36 -11.90
C HIS A 435 3.40 4.98 -11.25
N ALA A 436 3.36 3.92 -12.05
CA ALA A 436 3.29 2.53 -11.61
C ALA A 436 4.26 1.62 -12.38
N PHE A 437 4.83 0.65 -11.67
CA PHE A 437 5.73 -0.34 -12.21
C PHE A 437 5.33 -1.74 -11.72
N LEU A 438 4.88 -2.59 -12.63
CA LEU A 438 4.44 -3.95 -12.31
C LEU A 438 5.55 -4.92 -12.67
N MET A 439 5.76 -5.91 -11.81
CA MET A 439 6.74 -6.96 -12.03
C MET A 439 6.10 -8.32 -11.87
N SER A 440 6.45 -9.23 -12.76
CA SER A 440 5.97 -10.61 -12.67
C SER A 440 6.93 -11.58 -13.37
N ALA A 441 6.99 -12.80 -12.86
CA ALA A 441 7.64 -13.91 -13.57
C ALA A 441 6.66 -14.72 -14.43
N THR A 442 5.35 -14.59 -14.19
CA THR A 442 4.35 -15.54 -14.67
C THR A 442 3.05 -14.85 -15.13
N LEU A 443 3.12 -13.59 -15.54
CA LEU A 443 1.96 -12.83 -15.99
C LEU A 443 1.46 -13.36 -17.35
N GLY A 444 0.20 -13.80 -17.39
CA GLY A 444 -0.43 -14.25 -18.62
C GLY A 444 -0.79 -13.08 -19.55
N ALA A 445 -0.84 -13.33 -20.85
CA ALA A 445 -1.13 -12.31 -21.87
C ALA A 445 -2.49 -11.61 -21.66
N VAL A 446 -3.49 -12.33 -21.12
CA VAL A 446 -4.81 -11.77 -20.75
C VAL A 446 -4.67 -10.74 -19.63
N ALA A 447 -4.01 -11.11 -18.53
CA ALA A 447 -3.82 -10.23 -17.38
C ALA A 447 -2.97 -9.01 -17.76
N ARG A 448 -1.89 -9.22 -18.50
CA ARG A 448 -1.04 -8.15 -19.04
C ARG A 448 -1.85 -7.15 -19.86
N SER A 449 -2.65 -7.62 -20.81
CA SER A 449 -3.46 -6.74 -21.67
C SER A 449 -4.50 -5.97 -20.86
N ALA A 450 -5.09 -6.61 -19.85
CA ALA A 450 -6.02 -5.94 -18.95
C ALA A 450 -5.36 -4.81 -18.14
N TYR A 451 -4.12 -5.01 -17.66
CA TYR A 451 -3.35 -3.95 -16.99
C TYR A 451 -2.93 -2.82 -17.94
N LEU A 452 -2.61 -3.14 -19.18
CA LEU A 452 -2.26 -2.15 -20.21
C LEU A 452 -3.48 -1.43 -20.81
N GLY A 453 -4.70 -1.85 -20.48
CA GLY A 453 -5.92 -1.33 -21.11
C GLY A 453 -6.04 -1.69 -22.58
N GLN A 454 -5.45 -2.83 -22.99
CA GLN A 454 -5.40 -3.33 -24.36
C GLN A 454 -6.41 -4.47 -24.57
N PRO A 455 -6.86 -4.71 -25.82
CA PRO A 455 -7.66 -5.88 -26.15
C PRO A 455 -6.96 -7.18 -25.78
N CYS A 456 -7.73 -8.19 -25.39
CA CYS A 456 -7.17 -9.51 -25.13
C CYS A 456 -6.60 -10.11 -26.44
N PRO A 457 -5.34 -10.56 -26.45
CA PRO A 457 -4.74 -11.18 -27.63
C PRO A 457 -5.35 -12.55 -27.88
N SER A 458 -5.25 -13.00 -29.13
CA SER A 458 -5.48 -14.39 -29.51
C SER A 458 -4.45 -15.33 -28.89
N ALA A 459 -4.73 -16.64 -28.89
CA ALA A 459 -3.81 -17.63 -28.36
C ALA A 459 -2.46 -17.67 -29.12
N ASP A 460 -2.48 -17.44 -30.44
CA ASP A 460 -1.26 -17.39 -31.25
C ASP A 460 -0.41 -16.16 -30.95
N GLU A 461 -1.05 -14.99 -30.82
CA GLU A 461 -0.37 -13.76 -30.39
C GLU A 461 0.20 -13.90 -28.97
N GLY A 462 -0.53 -14.56 -28.07
CA GLY A 462 -0.07 -14.89 -26.72
C GLY A 462 1.17 -15.79 -26.72
N ARG A 463 1.19 -16.83 -27.57
CA ARG A 463 2.34 -17.74 -27.73
C ARG A 463 3.55 -17.06 -28.38
N ALA A 464 3.33 -16.13 -29.29
CA ALA A 464 4.38 -15.39 -29.98
C ALA A 464 4.93 -14.21 -29.16
N ALA A 465 4.28 -13.86 -28.04
CA ALA A 465 4.72 -12.78 -27.18
C ALA A 465 6.12 -13.07 -26.62
N PRO A 466 7.02 -12.08 -26.60
CA PRO A 466 8.37 -12.28 -26.08
C PRO A 466 8.35 -12.45 -24.57
N PHE A 467 9.26 -13.29 -24.07
CA PHE A 467 9.59 -13.42 -22.67
C PHE A 467 11.09 -13.76 -22.54
N PRO A 468 11.86 -13.11 -21.66
CA PRO A 468 11.51 -11.92 -20.86
C PRO A 468 11.24 -10.67 -21.72
N ALA A 469 10.42 -9.74 -21.20
CA ALA A 469 10.05 -8.52 -21.92
C ALA A 469 9.65 -7.36 -21.00
N LEU A 470 9.81 -6.14 -21.52
CA LEU A 470 9.33 -4.92 -20.90
C LEU A 470 8.24 -4.28 -21.78
N TRP A 471 7.10 -4.00 -21.15
CA TRP A 471 5.90 -3.50 -21.79
C TRP A 471 5.56 -2.10 -21.28
N VAL A 472 5.39 -1.16 -22.21
CA VAL A 472 5.00 0.22 -21.92
C VAL A 472 3.84 0.57 -22.83
N PRO A 473 2.69 1.07 -22.30
CA PRO A 473 1.56 1.45 -23.15
C PRO A 473 1.96 2.44 -24.24
N GLY A 474 1.59 2.14 -25.49
CA GLY A 474 1.87 3.01 -26.64
C GLY A 474 3.30 2.99 -27.16
N ALA A 475 4.20 2.18 -26.58
CA ALA A 475 5.57 2.01 -27.07
C ALA A 475 5.78 0.60 -27.65
N PRO A 476 6.80 0.41 -28.52
CA PRO A 476 7.23 -0.91 -28.95
C PRO A 476 7.65 -1.79 -27.77
N VAL A 477 7.36 -3.09 -27.85
CA VAL A 477 7.77 -4.06 -26.82
C VAL A 477 9.28 -4.23 -26.84
N ILE A 478 9.90 -4.10 -25.67
CA ILE A 478 11.34 -4.26 -25.51
C ILE A 478 11.60 -5.72 -25.14
N ARG A 479 12.23 -6.45 -26.05
CA ARG A 479 12.66 -7.84 -25.82
C ARG A 479 13.90 -7.84 -24.95
N ILE A 480 13.91 -8.71 -23.95
CA ILE A 480 15.03 -8.87 -23.03
C ILE A 480 15.67 -10.23 -23.30
N ALA A 481 17.00 -10.28 -23.34
CA ALA A 481 17.71 -11.54 -23.50
C ALA A 481 17.37 -12.50 -22.33
N PRO A 482 17.00 -13.77 -22.60
CA PRO A 482 16.67 -14.73 -21.55
C PRO A 482 17.90 -15.08 -20.69
N GLY A 483 17.62 -15.62 -19.51
CA GLY A 483 18.63 -16.12 -18.59
C GLY A 483 19.25 -17.45 -19.04
N GLN A 484 19.74 -18.23 -18.08
CA GLN A 484 20.23 -19.58 -18.35
C GLN A 484 19.06 -20.56 -18.55
N ASP A 485 19.13 -21.34 -19.62
CA ASP A 485 18.17 -22.40 -19.87
C ASP A 485 18.27 -23.49 -18.79
N LYS A 486 17.11 -23.86 -18.24
CA LYS A 486 16.99 -24.92 -17.25
C LYS A 486 15.89 -25.90 -17.67
N GLN A 487 16.27 -27.15 -17.85
CA GLN A 487 15.33 -28.23 -18.12
C GLN A 487 14.87 -28.88 -16.83
N ILE A 488 13.55 -29.04 -16.68
CA ILE A 488 12.93 -29.69 -15.54
C ILE A 488 12.09 -30.85 -16.03
N GLY A 489 12.40 -32.07 -15.56
CA GLY A 489 11.56 -33.24 -15.80
C GLY A 489 10.32 -33.20 -14.91
N LEU A 490 9.14 -33.10 -15.52
CA LEU A 490 7.86 -33.15 -14.82
C LEU A 490 7.26 -34.56 -14.90
N THR A 491 6.76 -35.07 -13.79
CA THR A 491 6.05 -36.36 -13.74
C THR A 491 4.73 -36.18 -13.00
N ALA A 492 3.62 -36.42 -13.68
CA ALA A 492 2.31 -36.48 -13.04
C ALA A 492 2.17 -37.81 -12.27
N VAL A 493 1.69 -37.73 -11.04
CA VAL A 493 1.40 -38.87 -10.15
C VAL A 493 -0.11 -38.90 -9.94
N ASP A 494 -0.76 -40.00 -10.32
CA ASP A 494 -2.22 -40.18 -10.21
C ASP A 494 -2.61 -40.59 -8.79
N SER A 495 -2.35 -39.70 -7.84
CA SER A 495 -2.61 -39.85 -6.42
C SER A 495 -2.38 -38.51 -5.73
N MET A 496 -3.17 -38.24 -4.70
CA MET A 496 -2.90 -37.14 -3.74
C MET A 496 -2.67 -37.67 -2.32
N ALA A 497 -2.48 -38.98 -2.16
CA ALA A 497 -2.35 -39.63 -0.87
C ALA A 497 -1.08 -39.19 -0.13
N ALA A 498 -1.22 -38.91 1.17
CA ALA A 498 -0.15 -38.35 2.00
C ALA A 498 0.98 -39.35 2.27
N ASP A 499 0.63 -40.62 2.43
CA ASP A 499 1.54 -41.76 2.64
C ASP A 499 2.38 -42.07 1.40
N GLU A 500 1.79 -42.04 0.20
CA GLU A 500 2.55 -42.21 -1.04
C GLU A 500 3.55 -41.06 -1.23
N MET A 501 3.13 -39.82 -1.01
CA MET A 501 4.02 -38.66 -1.09
C MET A 501 5.15 -38.74 -0.06
N ALA A 502 4.83 -39.10 1.19
CA ALA A 502 5.81 -39.32 2.25
C ALA A 502 6.82 -40.41 1.89
N GLY A 503 6.36 -41.56 1.36
CA GLY A 503 7.22 -42.66 0.93
C GLY A 503 8.22 -42.24 -0.16
N ARG A 504 7.76 -41.47 -1.16
CA ARG A 504 8.64 -40.93 -2.21
C ARG A 504 9.63 -39.90 -1.66
N ALA A 505 9.20 -39.04 -0.72
CA ALA A 505 10.07 -38.07 -0.06
C ALA A 505 11.17 -38.76 0.77
N ILE A 506 10.81 -39.78 1.56
CA ILE A 506 11.74 -40.60 2.35
C ILE A 506 12.76 -41.29 1.45
N ALA A 507 12.31 -41.88 0.33
CA ALA A 507 13.20 -42.58 -0.59
C ALA A 507 14.25 -41.64 -1.20
N ALA A 508 13.84 -40.41 -1.58
CA ALA A 508 14.76 -39.41 -2.11
C ALA A 508 15.73 -38.88 -1.05
N ALA A 509 15.22 -38.49 0.12
CA ALA A 509 16.06 -38.01 1.21
C ALA A 509 17.03 -39.09 1.74
N GLY A 510 16.63 -40.36 1.73
CA GLY A 510 17.51 -41.49 2.05
C GLY A 510 18.69 -41.67 1.09
N GLN A 511 18.61 -41.11 -0.13
CA GLN A 511 19.71 -41.05 -1.10
C GLN A 511 20.54 -39.75 -0.98
N GLY A 512 20.31 -38.98 0.09
CA GLY A 512 21.02 -37.73 0.37
C GLY A 512 20.42 -36.50 -0.30
N ALA A 513 19.24 -36.60 -0.92
CA ALA A 513 18.57 -35.47 -1.56
C ALA A 513 17.91 -34.52 -0.56
N ARG A 514 17.92 -33.23 -0.88
CA ARG A 514 17.09 -32.22 -0.21
C ARG A 514 15.73 -32.16 -0.90
N VAL A 515 14.70 -32.61 -0.19
CA VAL A 515 13.35 -32.81 -0.71
C VAL A 515 12.47 -31.66 -0.25
N LEU A 516 11.88 -30.96 -1.21
CA LEU A 516 10.85 -29.95 -0.94
C LEU A 516 9.47 -30.54 -1.23
N VAL A 517 8.60 -30.53 -0.23
CA VAL A 517 7.22 -31.00 -0.32
C VAL A 517 6.26 -29.84 -0.11
N ILE A 518 5.47 -29.49 -1.13
CA ILE A 518 4.50 -28.39 -1.07
C ILE A 518 3.09 -28.94 -1.24
N ARG A 519 2.29 -28.84 -0.17
CA ARG A 519 0.88 -29.21 -0.15
C ARG A 519 -0.02 -27.97 -0.19
N ASN A 520 -1.16 -28.06 -0.84
CA ASN A 520 -2.06 -26.92 -1.00
C ASN A 520 -2.80 -26.52 0.28
N THR A 521 -2.88 -27.40 1.29
CA THR A 521 -3.57 -27.10 2.55
C THR A 521 -2.74 -27.50 3.76
N VAL A 522 -2.99 -26.82 4.88
CA VAL A 522 -2.35 -27.13 6.17
C VAL A 522 -2.67 -28.56 6.61
N GLY A 523 -3.90 -29.03 6.41
CA GLY A 523 -4.31 -30.40 6.74
C GLY A 523 -3.50 -31.43 5.98
N ALA A 524 -3.45 -31.30 4.65
CA ALA A 524 -2.70 -32.21 3.78
C ALA A 524 -1.18 -32.17 4.05
N ALA A 525 -0.63 -31.01 4.42
CA ALA A 525 0.76 -30.88 4.86
C ALA A 525 1.02 -31.63 6.18
N ALA A 526 0.11 -31.50 7.16
CA ALA A 526 0.21 -32.18 8.44
C ALA A 526 0.03 -33.70 8.33
N GLU A 527 -0.80 -34.17 7.40
CA GLU A 527 -0.96 -35.59 7.09
C GLU A 527 0.31 -36.18 6.49
N CYS A 528 0.93 -35.51 5.51
CA CYS A 528 2.19 -35.95 4.92
C CYS A 528 3.31 -35.96 5.97
N TRP A 529 3.39 -34.93 6.82
CA TRP A 529 4.33 -34.87 7.93
C TRP A 529 4.13 -36.01 8.95
N ARG A 530 2.87 -36.32 9.31
CA ARG A 530 2.56 -37.48 10.16
C ARG A 530 2.96 -38.79 9.52
N ALA A 531 2.68 -38.99 8.23
CA ALA A 531 3.05 -40.21 7.51
C ALA A 531 4.58 -40.44 7.51
N VAL A 532 5.39 -39.38 7.40
CA VAL A 532 6.86 -39.51 7.52
C VAL A 532 7.28 -39.97 8.93
N GLN A 533 6.63 -39.46 9.97
CA GLN A 533 6.91 -39.87 11.36
C GLN A 533 6.44 -41.30 11.65
N GLU A 534 5.25 -41.68 11.20
CA GLU A 534 4.69 -43.03 11.35
C GLU A 534 5.55 -44.08 10.63
N ALA A 535 6.21 -43.70 9.53
CA ALA A 535 7.23 -44.52 8.86
C ALA A 535 8.56 -44.62 9.62
N GLY A 536 8.68 -44.00 10.82
CA GLY A 536 9.88 -44.03 11.65
C GLY A 536 11.02 -43.16 11.12
N ARG A 537 10.74 -42.20 10.22
CA ARG A 537 11.75 -41.36 9.54
C ARG A 537 11.72 -39.90 9.96
N ALA A 538 11.40 -39.66 11.23
CA ALA A 538 11.40 -38.32 11.82
C ALA A 538 12.79 -37.66 11.79
N ASP A 539 13.87 -38.44 11.69
CA ASP A 539 15.26 -38.00 11.52
C ASP A 539 15.49 -37.20 10.23
N LEU A 540 14.72 -37.48 9.18
CA LEU A 540 14.85 -36.81 7.88
C LEU A 540 14.07 -35.49 7.80
N LEU A 541 13.09 -35.29 8.67
CA LEU A 541 12.29 -34.06 8.65
C LEU A 541 13.12 -32.86 9.09
N LEU A 542 12.74 -31.68 8.62
CA LEU A 542 13.25 -30.41 9.13
C LEU A 542 13.22 -30.39 10.67
N GLN A 543 14.35 -30.08 11.30
CA GLN A 543 14.44 -30.00 12.75
C GLN A 543 14.42 -28.54 13.20
N VAL A 544 13.57 -28.22 14.18
CA VAL A 544 13.53 -26.91 14.83
C VAL A 544 13.49 -27.12 16.34
N ALA A 545 14.40 -26.47 17.06
CA ALA A 545 14.54 -26.62 18.51
C ALA A 545 14.64 -28.09 18.97
N GLY A 546 15.27 -28.96 18.17
CA GLY A 546 15.46 -30.39 18.48
C GLY A 546 14.25 -31.29 18.21
N ALA A 547 13.22 -30.81 17.51
CA ALA A 547 12.05 -31.59 17.14
C ALA A 547 11.72 -31.50 15.64
N PRO A 548 11.13 -32.56 15.05
CA PRO A 548 10.62 -32.54 13.68
C PRO A 548 9.56 -31.43 13.49
N ALA A 549 9.64 -30.71 12.39
CA ALA A 549 8.85 -29.52 12.14
C ALA A 549 8.15 -29.55 10.78
N LEU A 550 7.07 -28.76 10.69
CA LEU A 550 6.28 -28.50 9.49
C LEU A 550 6.16 -26.99 9.29
N HIS A 551 6.15 -26.52 8.04
CA HIS A 551 6.13 -25.10 7.73
C HIS A 551 4.80 -24.63 7.14
N HIS A 552 4.04 -23.78 7.85
CA HIS A 552 2.83 -23.12 7.32
C HIS A 552 2.47 -21.82 8.05
N ALA A 553 1.49 -21.07 7.54
CA ALA A 553 1.08 -19.76 8.09
C ALA A 553 0.38 -19.79 9.47
N ARG A 554 -0.13 -20.94 9.96
CA ARG A 554 -0.90 -21.06 11.22
C ARG A 554 -0.06 -21.14 12.52
N PHE A 555 1.20 -20.69 12.50
CA PHE A 555 2.03 -20.59 13.70
C PHE A 555 1.99 -19.16 14.28
N ALA A 556 2.34 -19.00 15.55
CA ALA A 556 2.60 -17.68 16.13
C ALA A 556 3.75 -16.98 15.38
N ALA A 557 3.83 -15.65 15.44
CA ALA A 557 4.79 -14.90 14.64
C ALA A 557 6.25 -15.24 14.98
N GLU A 558 6.53 -15.49 16.26
CA GLU A 558 7.83 -15.85 16.82
C GLU A 558 8.25 -17.25 16.36
N ASP A 559 7.35 -18.22 16.48
CA ASP A 559 7.54 -19.60 15.98
C ASP A 559 7.73 -19.61 14.46
N ARG A 560 6.98 -18.75 13.77
CA ARG A 560 7.04 -18.65 12.33
C ARG A 560 8.41 -18.14 11.86
N ALA A 561 8.97 -17.16 12.56
CA ALA A 561 10.31 -16.66 12.27
C ALA A 561 11.40 -17.71 12.53
N LEU A 562 11.22 -18.59 13.52
CA LEU A 562 12.11 -19.74 13.76
C LEU A 562 12.04 -20.74 12.61
N LEU A 563 10.83 -21.07 12.16
CA LEU A 563 10.58 -21.99 11.05
C LEU A 563 11.16 -21.46 9.73
N ASP A 564 10.97 -20.17 9.42
CA ASP A 564 11.52 -19.55 8.21
C ASP A 564 13.06 -19.66 8.19
N ARG A 565 13.73 -19.31 9.30
CA ARG A 565 15.20 -19.46 9.41
C ARG A 565 15.68 -20.90 9.27
N ALA A 566 14.95 -21.85 9.86
CA ALA A 566 15.32 -23.27 9.79
C ALA A 566 15.18 -23.82 8.37
N VAL A 567 14.11 -23.43 7.65
CA VAL A 567 13.90 -23.80 6.24
C VAL A 567 15.02 -23.24 5.36
N GLU A 568 15.34 -21.95 5.50
CA GLU A 568 16.44 -21.32 4.76
C GLU A 568 17.77 -22.02 5.02
N ALA A 569 18.08 -22.30 6.29
CA ALA A 569 19.29 -23.02 6.64
C ALA A 569 19.33 -24.44 6.06
N ALA A 570 18.24 -25.20 6.13
CA ALA A 570 18.17 -26.59 5.67
C ALA A 570 18.26 -26.73 4.13
N LEU A 571 17.85 -25.69 3.39
CA LEU A 571 17.86 -25.66 1.93
C LEU A 571 18.85 -24.62 1.38
N ALA A 572 19.83 -24.21 2.18
CA ALA A 572 20.83 -23.23 1.79
C ALA A 572 21.76 -23.77 0.69
N PRO A 573 22.23 -22.92 -0.24
CA PRO A 573 23.04 -23.36 -1.38
C PRO A 573 24.45 -23.83 -1.00
N ASP A 574 24.98 -23.35 0.12
CA ASP A 574 26.35 -23.57 0.61
C ASP A 574 26.52 -24.87 1.42
N LEU A 575 25.43 -25.54 1.76
CA LEU A 575 25.48 -26.84 2.42
C LEU A 575 26.13 -27.91 1.53
N ALA A 576 26.91 -28.81 2.15
CA ALA A 576 27.49 -29.98 1.47
C ALA A 576 26.41 -30.95 0.94
N ALA A 577 26.70 -31.61 -0.18
CA ALA A 577 25.81 -32.64 -0.73
C ALA A 577 25.79 -33.89 0.18
N GLY A 578 24.65 -34.61 0.20
CA GLY A 578 24.52 -35.89 0.90
C GLY A 578 23.84 -35.83 2.28
N SER A 579 23.54 -34.64 2.79
CA SER A 579 22.78 -34.44 4.04
C SER A 579 21.27 -34.44 3.79
N GLY A 580 20.73 -35.57 3.35
CA GLY A 580 19.33 -35.66 2.93
C GLY A 580 18.35 -35.15 3.98
N CYS A 581 17.37 -34.35 3.53
CA CYS A 581 16.39 -33.72 4.41
C CYS A 581 15.04 -33.56 3.69
N ILE A 582 13.96 -33.49 4.46
CA ILE A 582 12.60 -33.31 3.96
C ILE A 582 12.03 -32.05 4.61
N VAL A 583 11.74 -31.06 3.77
CA VAL A 583 11.01 -29.84 4.16
C VAL A 583 9.59 -29.93 3.62
N ILE A 584 8.62 -30.07 4.53
CA ILE A 584 7.19 -30.10 4.21
C ILE A 584 6.58 -28.76 4.57
N GLY A 585 5.77 -28.22 3.68
CA GLY A 585 4.98 -27.04 3.99
C GLY A 585 3.88 -26.74 2.98
N THR A 586 3.32 -25.55 3.10
CA THR A 586 2.27 -25.06 2.20
C THR A 586 2.82 -24.00 1.23
N GLN A 587 1.93 -23.23 0.61
CA GLN A 587 2.28 -22.16 -0.33
C GLN A 587 3.26 -21.12 0.25
N THR A 588 3.43 -21.08 1.55
CA THR A 588 4.41 -20.19 2.18
C THR A 588 5.86 -20.52 1.82
N LEU A 589 6.15 -21.69 1.24
CA LEU A 589 7.46 -22.05 0.71
C LEU A 589 7.66 -21.59 -0.74
N GLU A 590 6.60 -21.12 -1.40
CA GLU A 590 6.63 -20.66 -2.80
C GLU A 590 7.25 -19.28 -2.91
N GLN A 591 7.08 -18.42 -1.90
CA GLN A 591 7.37 -16.99 -2.00
C GLN A 591 8.38 -16.55 -0.94
N SER A 592 9.26 -15.61 -1.31
CA SER A 592 10.08 -14.84 -0.35
C SER A 592 11.14 -15.61 0.44
N LEU A 593 11.50 -16.84 0.05
CA LEU A 593 12.60 -17.60 0.64
C LEU A 593 13.65 -17.93 -0.44
N ASP A 594 14.93 -17.81 -0.09
CA ASP A 594 16.04 -18.20 -0.98
C ASP A 594 16.45 -19.65 -0.73
N ILE A 595 15.58 -20.58 -1.12
CA ILE A 595 15.76 -22.02 -0.92
C ILE A 595 16.08 -22.75 -2.22
N ASP A 596 16.84 -23.84 -2.13
CA ASP A 596 17.27 -24.68 -3.25
C ASP A 596 17.19 -26.19 -2.95
N ALA A 597 16.15 -26.82 -3.51
CA ALA A 597 15.87 -28.25 -3.39
C ALA A 597 16.45 -29.06 -4.56
N ASP A 598 16.74 -30.34 -4.30
CA ASP A 598 17.21 -31.29 -5.31
C ASP A 598 16.05 -31.98 -6.05
N VAL A 599 14.90 -32.13 -5.37
CA VAL A 599 13.65 -32.66 -5.93
C VAL A 599 12.44 -31.96 -5.30
N LEU A 600 11.39 -31.74 -6.10
CA LEU A 600 10.13 -31.15 -5.67
C LEU A 600 9.01 -32.19 -5.75
N LEU A 601 8.25 -32.37 -4.67
CA LEU A 601 6.97 -33.08 -4.67
C LEU A 601 5.90 -32.05 -4.35
N THR A 602 4.89 -31.94 -5.19
CA THR A 602 3.89 -30.90 -5.02
C THR A 602 2.52 -31.30 -5.50
N ASP A 603 1.48 -30.79 -4.84
CA ASP A 603 0.11 -30.92 -5.33
C ASP A 603 -0.07 -30.16 -6.65
N LEU A 604 -1.00 -30.64 -7.47
CA LEU A 604 -1.49 -29.88 -8.61
C LEU A 604 -1.97 -28.49 -8.17
N CYS A 605 -1.62 -27.48 -8.96
CA CYS A 605 -1.93 -26.08 -8.72
C CYS A 605 -2.00 -25.31 -10.07
N PRO A 606 -2.49 -24.06 -10.08
CA PRO A 606 -2.44 -23.21 -11.27
C PRO A 606 -1.01 -23.09 -11.84
N MET A 607 -0.90 -22.93 -13.16
CA MET A 607 0.40 -22.98 -13.84
C MET A 607 1.39 -21.91 -13.36
N ASP A 608 0.92 -20.70 -13.07
CA ASP A 608 1.75 -19.62 -12.53
C ASP A 608 2.30 -19.94 -11.13
N VAL A 609 1.48 -20.55 -10.27
CA VAL A 609 1.91 -21.07 -8.97
C VAL A 609 2.92 -22.21 -9.13
N LEU A 610 2.67 -23.14 -10.06
CA LEU A 610 3.59 -24.24 -10.34
C LEU A 610 4.97 -23.72 -10.77
N LEU A 611 5.03 -22.75 -11.68
CA LEU A 611 6.27 -22.14 -12.12
C LEU A 611 7.05 -21.49 -10.96
N GLN A 612 6.36 -20.87 -9.99
CA GLN A 612 7.01 -20.34 -8.79
C GLN A 612 7.60 -21.45 -7.91
N ARG A 613 6.86 -22.56 -7.71
CA ARG A 613 7.37 -23.75 -7.00
C ARG A 613 8.61 -24.33 -7.71
N LEU A 614 8.57 -24.43 -9.03
CA LEU A 614 9.70 -24.88 -9.86
C LEU A 614 10.93 -23.96 -9.76
N GLY A 615 10.73 -22.69 -9.46
CA GLY A 615 11.80 -21.72 -9.17
C GLY A 615 12.57 -21.98 -7.86
N ARG A 616 12.17 -22.98 -7.05
CA ARG A 616 12.87 -23.43 -5.83
C ARG A 616 13.65 -24.73 -6.02
N LEU A 617 13.37 -25.46 -7.10
CA LEU A 617 14.12 -26.62 -7.52
C LEU A 617 15.42 -26.14 -8.17
N HIS A 618 16.58 -26.72 -7.89
CA HIS A 618 17.83 -26.44 -8.63
C HIS A 618 18.07 -24.95 -8.90
N ARG A 619 17.90 -24.13 -7.85
CA ARG A 619 17.92 -22.66 -7.98
C ARG A 619 19.33 -22.11 -8.16
N HIS A 620 20.30 -22.71 -7.47
CA HIS A 620 21.70 -22.29 -7.48
C HIS A 620 22.59 -23.35 -8.16
N ALA A 621 23.64 -22.91 -8.83
CA ALA A 621 24.61 -23.81 -9.44
C ALA A 621 25.52 -24.43 -8.35
N ARG A 622 25.19 -25.64 -7.92
CA ARG A 622 25.95 -26.40 -6.91
C ARG A 622 25.98 -27.91 -7.22
N PRO A 623 26.96 -28.65 -6.68
CA PRO A 623 26.96 -30.12 -6.76
C PRO A 623 25.67 -30.72 -6.21
N ARG A 624 25.17 -31.75 -6.89
CA ARG A 624 23.94 -32.48 -6.54
C ARG A 624 24.26 -33.92 -6.14
N PRO A 625 23.49 -34.55 -5.23
CA PRO A 625 23.63 -35.97 -4.93
C PRO A 625 23.45 -36.86 -6.17
N GLN A 626 24.03 -38.05 -6.14
CA GLN A 626 23.88 -39.03 -7.21
C GLN A 626 22.39 -39.35 -7.43
N GLY A 627 21.94 -39.34 -8.69
CA GLY A 627 20.53 -39.53 -9.05
C GLY A 627 19.69 -38.24 -9.09
N PHE A 628 20.24 -37.11 -8.62
CA PHE A 628 19.55 -35.81 -8.55
C PHE A 628 20.26 -34.70 -9.33
N ALA A 629 21.14 -35.06 -10.28
CA ALA A 629 21.81 -34.10 -11.17
C ALA A 629 20.84 -33.40 -12.14
N ALA A 630 19.78 -34.10 -12.56
CA ALA A 630 18.70 -33.52 -13.35
C ALA A 630 17.58 -33.02 -12.44
N ALA A 631 17.10 -31.81 -12.69
CA ALA A 631 15.97 -31.24 -11.95
C ALA A 631 14.69 -32.03 -12.25
N ARG A 632 14.04 -32.54 -11.21
CA ARG A 632 12.78 -33.28 -11.32
C ARG A 632 11.72 -32.77 -10.35
N ALA A 633 10.48 -32.66 -10.83
CA ALA A 633 9.32 -32.40 -10.00
C ALA A 633 8.23 -33.44 -10.23
N LEU A 634 7.64 -33.92 -9.13
CA LEU A 634 6.50 -34.82 -9.12
C LEU A 634 5.26 -34.03 -8.76
N VAL A 635 4.28 -34.00 -9.66
CA VAL A 635 3.01 -33.29 -9.49
C VAL A 635 1.92 -34.30 -9.14
N PHE A 636 1.41 -34.22 -7.92
CA PHE A 636 0.38 -35.11 -7.38
C PHE A 636 -0.99 -34.61 -7.81
N CYS A 637 -1.67 -35.43 -8.60
CA CYS A 637 -2.94 -35.12 -9.24
C CYS A 637 -4.08 -35.91 -8.60
N PRO A 638 -5.30 -35.35 -8.56
CA PRO A 638 -6.48 -36.08 -8.10
C PRO A 638 -6.73 -37.35 -8.91
N GLU A 639 -7.01 -38.46 -8.21
CA GLU A 639 -7.42 -39.72 -8.82
C GLU A 639 -8.67 -39.50 -9.67
N GLY A 640 -8.63 -39.95 -10.94
CA GLY A 640 -9.75 -39.83 -11.86
C GLY A 640 -9.94 -38.43 -12.48
N GLY A 641 -8.94 -37.54 -12.39
CA GLY A 641 -8.93 -36.26 -13.09
C GLY A 641 -9.63 -35.11 -12.37
N LEU A 642 -9.87 -34.01 -13.10
CA LEU A 642 -10.37 -32.75 -12.53
C LEU A 642 -11.90 -32.62 -12.50
N ASP A 643 -12.63 -33.50 -13.17
CA ASP A 643 -14.08 -33.38 -13.36
C ASP A 643 -14.84 -33.30 -12.03
N ARG A 644 -14.42 -34.09 -11.03
CA ARG A 644 -15.01 -34.08 -9.68
C ARG A 644 -14.85 -32.73 -8.96
N LEU A 645 -13.81 -31.97 -9.31
CA LEU A 645 -13.46 -30.67 -8.71
C LEU A 645 -14.19 -29.50 -9.40
N ALA A 646 -14.75 -29.71 -10.59
CA ALA A 646 -15.65 -28.75 -11.23
C ALA A 646 -17.01 -28.64 -10.49
N GLY A 647 -17.28 -29.56 -9.57
CA GLY A 647 -18.41 -29.50 -8.63
C GLY A 647 -18.22 -28.48 -7.49
N ARG A 648 -19.05 -28.61 -6.44
CA ARG A 648 -19.01 -27.76 -5.23
C ARG A 648 -18.05 -28.24 -4.14
N ASN A 649 -17.22 -29.24 -4.45
CA ASN A 649 -16.36 -29.89 -3.46
C ASN A 649 -14.99 -29.23 -3.48
N TYR A 650 -14.58 -28.71 -2.33
CA TYR A 650 -13.24 -28.18 -2.10
C TYR A 650 -12.40 -29.27 -1.43
N GLU A 651 -11.44 -29.82 -2.17
CA GLU A 651 -10.60 -30.94 -1.74
C GLU A 651 -9.14 -30.63 -2.05
N ASN A 652 -8.25 -30.79 -1.06
CA ASN A 652 -6.81 -30.53 -1.22
C ASN A 652 -6.49 -29.17 -1.88
N GLY A 653 -7.28 -28.14 -1.56
CA GLY A 653 -7.07 -26.79 -2.09
C GLY A 653 -7.53 -26.58 -3.53
N LEU A 654 -8.22 -27.55 -4.12
CA LEU A 654 -8.76 -27.50 -5.48
C LEU A 654 -10.30 -27.51 -5.46
N GLY A 655 -10.91 -26.94 -6.49
CA GLY A 655 -12.37 -26.88 -6.67
C GLY A 655 -13.02 -25.60 -6.13
N SER A 656 -14.35 -25.51 -6.23
CA SER A 656 -15.10 -24.31 -5.84
C SER A 656 -15.81 -24.48 -4.49
N ALA A 657 -15.77 -23.44 -3.64
CA ALA A 657 -16.54 -23.45 -2.39
C ALA A 657 -18.06 -23.51 -2.70
N PRO A 658 -18.90 -24.15 -1.85
CA PRO A 658 -20.33 -24.35 -2.12
C PRO A 658 -21.14 -23.06 -2.37
N THR A 659 -20.62 -21.92 -1.95
CA THR A 659 -21.23 -20.58 -2.05
C THR A 659 -20.83 -19.81 -3.31
N CYS A 660 -20.01 -20.37 -4.20
CA CYS A 660 -19.47 -19.65 -5.36
C CYS A 660 -20.44 -19.69 -6.58
N PRO A 661 -20.75 -18.53 -7.20
CA PRO A 661 -21.64 -18.48 -8.36
C PRO A 661 -21.07 -19.22 -9.58
N PRO A 662 -21.91 -19.73 -10.50
CA PRO A 662 -21.50 -20.54 -11.65
C PRO A 662 -20.43 -19.92 -12.55
N SER A 663 -20.41 -18.59 -12.67
CA SER A 663 -19.48 -17.84 -13.52
C SER A 663 -18.02 -17.84 -13.03
N ALA A 664 -17.76 -18.29 -11.80
CA ALA A 664 -16.40 -18.38 -11.23
C ALA A 664 -15.80 -19.81 -11.30
N ARG A 665 -16.51 -20.79 -11.88
CA ARG A 665 -16.26 -22.22 -11.62
C ARG A 665 -15.16 -22.88 -12.45
N LEU A 666 -14.55 -22.21 -13.42
CA LEU A 666 -13.58 -22.84 -14.34
C LEU A 666 -12.33 -22.01 -14.66
N GLY A 667 -12.17 -20.81 -14.06
CA GLY A 667 -11.06 -19.91 -14.39
C GLY A 667 -9.71 -20.23 -13.72
N HIS A 668 -9.65 -21.24 -12.85
CA HIS A 668 -8.47 -21.48 -12.00
C HIS A 668 -7.65 -22.74 -12.35
N LEU A 669 -8.02 -23.50 -13.39
CA LEU A 669 -7.36 -24.77 -13.73
C LEU A 669 -7.02 -24.92 -15.22
N VAL A 670 -7.05 -23.85 -16.01
CA VAL A 670 -6.55 -23.83 -17.40
C VAL A 670 -5.40 -22.84 -17.52
#